data_AF-N6UDI8-F1
#
_entry.id   AF-N6UDI8-F1
#
_cell.length_a   1.000
_cell.length_b   1.000
_cell.length_c   1.000
_cell.angle_alpha   90.00
_cell.angle_beta   90.00
_cell.angle_gamma   90.00
#
_symmetry.space_group_name_H-M   'P 1'
#
loop_
_entity.id
_entity.type
_entity.pdbx_description
1 polymer ?
#
loop_
_entity_poly.entity_id
_entity_poly.type
_entity_poly.pdbx_seq_one_letter_code
_entity_poly.pdbx_strand_id
1 'polypeptide(L)'
;MAGLKMKSIGRLFPLEGRPPGETLIKGSYDEQHRIIYLHLYSLFDTDILLEKLEELYRDKGCFEDFLETNNDIKTSFCRYCLLLFYISHIVILSHPGTSFDNSYIQCFKALDLLSKKMFEEICDCLKSLDMLNPEWVANGRPCTPRIIFYFERTHAVKIGIKKLEHNLEDRIYHILKKTRIITTSGCTLFSIPLNEEFVYLAEKMPEDPLSEAVKGIIRDCQPGGAMQLDMPFSTESHLEKDFYKFLLVHVQRAKTKGFDDTVSSSRHLHAPSHFELPLLEHWIEATKCLYNLIITEERPMPSLYTDTRFSEQRCLKVLPLAVARYQEGLPSHYAQSEHEARLAIALNLFRAQARGPRYPQYEMKLEMECHAHWSNERQQCEAASMTGNPCKLPKHPADQEHMSGFIYKSVCDCGRKTAGRDDPYTAIRANYIFYQQIAAECVCADLKRIEFPIFEPSITEFKAATISESDDLTPVLSDRTVPLSPEVKLESLVRQPSTTEYLPGMLTLSSPPGLLPVFSSWSLVCLGPSSIYSHNVGISESYHPGFMSFTNYLLPWDVTVGMKSKKAWPAIGKYATRVKKGKPTTTVPQSVKVFIGVEYECPSGHRFMLSAPDRLLKATPGSLVKDTGLKIAESDMPLYYQCSCRAGKIAQLMRIHVVTPKAPVYCTLNPKIQPAAGAPIFICTNDGPIKLTQSAYWVMRLPFVYVADTEHYQQNLTGKLLSGTFGVVEAE
;
A
#
# COMPACT_ATOMS: atom_id res chain seq x y z
N MET A 1 -74.02 3.77 -1.92
CA MET A 1 -73.07 2.79 -2.48
C MET A 1 -72.56 1.89 -1.36
N ALA A 2 -73.01 0.64 -1.31
CA ALA A 2 -72.25 -0.41 -0.66
C ALA A 2 -71.04 -0.69 -1.58
N GLY A 3 -69.81 -0.40 -1.13
CA GLY A 3 -68.63 -0.68 -1.97
C GLY A 3 -67.35 0.10 -1.65
N LEU A 4 -67.39 1.21 -0.90
CA LEU A 4 -66.16 1.82 -0.39
C LEU A 4 -65.77 1.19 0.95
N LYS A 5 -65.39 -0.10 0.92
CA LYS A 5 -64.56 -0.64 2.00
C LYS A 5 -63.19 0.01 1.84
N MET A 6 -62.96 1.12 2.54
CA MET A 6 -61.65 1.76 2.61
C MET A 6 -60.66 0.78 3.24
N LYS A 7 -59.96 0.02 2.38
CA LYS A 7 -58.68 -0.59 2.74
C LYS A 7 -57.75 0.54 3.21
N SER A 8 -56.86 0.25 4.17
CA SER A 8 -55.84 1.16 4.69
C SER A 8 -55.41 2.19 3.64
N ILE A 9 -55.48 3.49 3.97
CA ILE A 9 -55.42 4.62 3.01
C ILE A 9 -54.25 4.51 2.00
N GLY A 10 -53.13 3.87 2.36
CA GLY A 10 -52.01 3.60 1.46
C GLY A 10 -52.22 2.54 0.37
N ARG A 11 -53.30 1.74 0.41
CA ARG A 11 -53.61 0.65 -0.55
C ARG A 11 -54.82 0.94 -1.45
N LEU A 12 -55.38 2.16 -1.40
CA LEU A 12 -56.48 2.59 -2.26
C LEU A 12 -56.07 2.73 -3.73
N PHE A 13 -54.78 2.92 -3.99
CA PHE A 13 -54.23 3.10 -5.33
C PHE A 13 -53.33 1.91 -5.68
N PRO A 14 -53.64 1.14 -6.74
CA PRO A 14 -52.76 0.06 -7.18
C PRO A 14 -51.39 0.64 -7.58
N LEU A 15 -50.32 -0.10 -7.30
CA LEU A 15 -48.92 0.23 -7.63
C LEU A 15 -48.61 0.23 -9.15
N GLU A 16 -49.62 0.02 -9.99
CA GLU A 16 -49.49 -0.07 -11.44
C GLU A 16 -48.99 1.24 -12.07
N GLY A 17 -47.96 1.12 -12.93
CA GLY A 17 -47.44 2.22 -13.77
C GLY A 17 -46.36 3.10 -13.12
N ARG A 18 -45.80 2.69 -11.99
CA ARG A 18 -44.78 3.45 -11.25
C ARG A 18 -43.34 3.13 -11.71
N PRO A 19 -42.45 4.14 -11.86
CA PRO A 19 -41.01 3.90 -11.93
C PRO A 19 -40.48 3.36 -10.57
N PRO A 20 -39.70 2.26 -10.58
CA PRO A 20 -39.22 1.62 -9.35
C PRO A 20 -38.27 2.55 -8.59
N GLY A 21 -38.38 2.58 -7.26
CA GLY A 21 -37.43 3.29 -6.38
C GLY A 21 -37.48 4.83 -6.40
N GLU A 22 -38.46 5.47 -7.05
CA GLU A 22 -38.60 6.94 -7.09
C GLU A 22 -39.77 7.46 -6.25
N THR A 23 -39.60 8.60 -5.56
CA THR A 23 -40.69 9.30 -4.86
C THR A 23 -41.65 9.93 -5.89
N LEU A 24 -42.97 9.71 -5.75
CA LEU A 24 -43.96 10.26 -6.67
C LEU A 24 -45.28 10.61 -5.98
N ILE A 25 -46.04 11.54 -6.57
CA ILE A 25 -47.42 11.86 -6.17
C ILE A 25 -48.38 11.29 -7.21
N LYS A 26 -49.28 10.40 -6.79
CA LYS A 26 -50.37 9.86 -7.61
C LYS A 26 -51.66 10.62 -7.32
N GLY A 27 -52.21 11.25 -8.35
CA GLY A 27 -53.49 11.97 -8.28
C GLY A 27 -54.65 11.12 -8.78
N SER A 28 -55.82 11.25 -8.15
CA SER A 28 -57.10 10.76 -8.67
C SER A 28 -58.19 11.80 -8.45
N TYR A 29 -59.09 11.93 -9.42
CA TYR A 29 -60.20 12.89 -9.36
C TYR A 29 -61.53 12.16 -9.20
N ASP A 30 -62.24 12.47 -8.12
CA ASP A 30 -63.60 12.04 -7.88
C ASP A 30 -64.56 13.11 -8.41
N GLU A 31 -65.13 12.86 -9.59
CA GLU A 31 -66.08 13.76 -10.26
C GLU A 31 -67.38 13.93 -9.45
N GLN A 32 -67.85 12.88 -8.80
CA GLN A 32 -69.13 12.89 -8.06
C GLN A 32 -69.05 13.83 -6.86
N HIS A 33 -67.94 13.77 -6.12
CA HIS A 33 -67.74 14.62 -4.94
C HIS A 33 -66.91 15.87 -5.23
N ARG A 34 -66.37 16.02 -6.45
CA ARG A 34 -65.44 17.09 -6.85
C ARG A 34 -64.24 17.19 -5.91
N ILE A 35 -63.58 16.06 -5.67
CA ILE A 35 -62.42 15.96 -4.77
C ILE A 35 -61.24 15.41 -5.55
N ILE A 36 -60.07 16.03 -5.40
CA ILE A 36 -58.80 15.49 -5.90
C ILE A 36 -58.09 14.83 -4.72
N TYR A 37 -57.79 13.55 -4.84
CA TYR A 37 -56.96 12.82 -3.88
C TYR A 37 -55.54 12.74 -4.42
N LEU A 38 -54.59 13.20 -3.61
CA LEU A 38 -53.16 13.13 -3.89
C LEU A 38 -52.50 12.19 -2.89
N HIS A 39 -51.86 11.14 -3.39
CA HIS A 39 -51.15 10.18 -2.56
C HIS A 39 -49.65 10.25 -2.85
N LEU A 40 -48.86 10.57 -1.83
CA LEU A 40 -47.41 10.58 -1.91
C LEU A 40 -46.88 9.18 -1.60
N TYR A 41 -46.24 8.57 -2.60
CA TYR A 41 -45.39 7.41 -2.44
C TYR A 41 -43.97 7.88 -2.24
N SER A 42 -43.37 7.59 -1.10
CA SER A 42 -42.05 8.09 -0.75
C SER A 42 -41.09 6.98 -0.35
N LEU A 43 -39.79 7.28 -0.37
CA LEU A 43 -38.78 6.36 0.13
C LEU A 43 -38.87 6.07 1.66
N PHE A 44 -39.85 6.65 2.36
CA PHE A 44 -40.22 6.23 3.72
C PHE A 44 -41.18 5.03 3.75
N ASP A 45 -41.87 4.73 2.65
CA ASP A 45 -42.70 3.53 2.58
C ASP A 45 -41.81 2.32 2.32
N THR A 46 -42.03 1.25 3.09
CA THR A 46 -41.12 0.11 3.15
C THR A 46 -40.93 -0.57 1.79
N ASP A 47 -42.01 -0.75 1.03
CA ASP A 47 -41.96 -1.43 -0.27
C ASP A 47 -41.05 -0.68 -1.26
N ILE A 48 -41.09 0.65 -1.22
CA ILE A 48 -40.33 1.54 -2.10
C ILE A 48 -38.86 1.59 -1.72
N LEU A 49 -38.62 1.69 -0.41
CA LEU A 49 -37.26 1.67 0.13
C LEU A 49 -36.57 0.35 -0.24
N LEU A 50 -37.27 -0.77 -0.18
CA LEU A 50 -36.73 -2.08 -0.58
C LEU A 50 -36.36 -2.10 -2.07
N GLU A 51 -37.24 -1.65 -2.96
CA GLU A 51 -36.92 -1.52 -4.39
C GLU A 51 -35.66 -0.67 -4.62
N LYS A 52 -35.56 0.47 -3.94
CA LYS A 52 -34.41 1.36 -4.07
C LYS A 52 -33.12 0.74 -3.52
N LEU A 53 -33.20 0.06 -2.38
CA LEU A 53 -32.05 -0.63 -1.80
C LEU A 53 -31.60 -1.78 -2.70
N GLU A 54 -32.52 -2.57 -3.27
CA GLU A 54 -32.18 -3.64 -4.22
C GLU A 54 -31.48 -3.11 -5.48
N GLU A 55 -31.92 -1.96 -6.00
CA GLU A 55 -31.25 -1.26 -7.09
C GLU A 55 -29.81 -0.86 -6.70
N LEU A 56 -29.65 -0.21 -5.55
CA LEU A 56 -28.34 0.22 -5.04
C LEU A 56 -27.40 -0.96 -4.75
N TYR A 57 -27.90 -2.10 -4.27
CA TYR A 57 -27.09 -3.31 -4.06
C TYR A 57 -26.68 -3.99 -5.36
N ARG A 58 -27.49 -3.86 -6.43
CA ARG A 58 -27.17 -4.42 -7.75
C ARG A 58 -26.04 -3.64 -8.42
N ASP A 59 -26.04 -2.32 -8.26
CA ASP A 59 -25.01 -1.44 -8.79
C ASP A 59 -23.85 -1.27 -7.79
N LYS A 60 -22.98 -2.29 -7.74
CA LYS A 60 -21.85 -2.39 -6.79
C LYS A 60 -20.85 -1.21 -6.85
N GLY A 61 -20.96 -0.31 -7.82
CA GLY A 61 -20.08 0.85 -7.99
C GLY A 61 -20.57 2.17 -7.36
N CYS A 62 -21.86 2.29 -6.99
CA CYS A 62 -22.46 3.58 -6.64
C CYS A 62 -22.89 3.74 -5.17
N PHE A 63 -22.81 2.69 -4.34
CA PHE A 63 -23.25 2.74 -2.95
C PHE A 63 -22.08 2.99 -1.99
N GLU A 64 -21.72 4.25 -1.76
CA GLU A 64 -20.65 4.63 -0.82
C GLU A 64 -21.10 4.59 0.64
N ASP A 65 -22.24 5.20 1.00
CA ASP A 65 -22.75 5.22 2.39
C ASP A 65 -24.27 5.49 2.48
N PHE A 66 -24.99 4.67 3.25
CA PHE A 66 -26.45 4.80 3.47
C PHE A 66 -26.86 6.14 4.07
N LEU A 67 -26.06 6.72 4.97
CA LEU A 67 -26.39 7.97 5.64
C LEU A 67 -26.34 9.16 4.69
N GLU A 68 -25.54 9.08 3.63
CA GLU A 68 -25.54 10.08 2.56
C GLU A 68 -26.82 9.94 1.72
N THR A 69 -27.14 8.73 1.26
CA THR A 69 -28.41 8.47 0.54
C THR A 69 -29.65 8.81 1.38
N ASN A 70 -29.62 8.59 2.69
CA ASN A 70 -30.70 8.95 3.60
C ASN A 70 -30.93 10.46 3.69
N ASN A 71 -29.89 11.27 3.46
CA ASN A 71 -30.07 12.72 3.36
C ASN A 71 -30.89 13.09 2.13
N ASP A 72 -30.64 12.43 1.00
CA ASP A 72 -31.37 12.64 -0.24
C ASP A 72 -32.82 12.15 -0.12
N ILE A 73 -33.04 11.00 0.52
CA ILE A 73 -34.38 10.47 0.87
C ILE A 73 -35.18 11.50 1.68
N LYS A 74 -34.58 12.00 2.78
CA LYS A 74 -35.21 13.03 3.63
C LYS A 74 -35.48 14.32 2.88
N THR A 75 -34.52 14.77 2.06
CA THR A 75 -34.65 16.00 1.27
C THR A 75 -35.76 15.88 0.23
N SER A 76 -35.78 14.77 -0.51
CA SER A 76 -36.81 14.43 -1.49
C SER A 76 -38.19 14.44 -0.83
N PHE A 77 -38.39 13.65 0.23
CA PHE A 77 -39.66 13.59 0.96
C PHE A 77 -40.16 14.97 1.39
N CYS A 78 -39.30 15.79 2.01
CA CYS A 78 -39.67 17.14 2.41
C CYS A 78 -40.08 18.01 1.20
N ARG A 79 -39.39 17.94 0.06
CA ARG A 79 -39.79 18.73 -1.13
C ARG A 79 -41.17 18.35 -1.65
N TYR A 80 -41.47 17.06 -1.73
CA TYR A 80 -42.82 16.59 -2.12
C TYR A 80 -43.89 16.96 -1.07
N CYS A 81 -43.58 16.86 0.22
CA CYS A 81 -44.48 17.34 1.27
C CYS A 81 -44.74 18.85 1.18
N LEU A 82 -43.71 19.65 0.88
CA LEU A 82 -43.84 21.09 0.69
C LEU A 82 -44.83 21.39 -0.44
N LEU A 83 -44.67 20.74 -1.59
CA LEU A 83 -45.60 20.88 -2.71
C LEU A 83 -47.05 20.57 -2.27
N LEU A 84 -47.27 19.45 -1.57
CA LEU A 84 -48.60 19.09 -1.06
C LEU A 84 -49.20 20.15 -0.13
N PHE A 85 -48.40 20.78 0.74
CA PHE A 85 -48.89 21.86 1.61
C PHE A 85 -49.26 23.14 0.85
N TYR A 86 -48.72 23.36 -0.34
CA TYR A 86 -49.04 24.53 -1.16
C TYR A 86 -50.22 24.33 -2.10
N ILE A 87 -50.56 23.08 -2.45
CA ILE A 87 -51.63 22.78 -3.41
C ILE A 87 -52.88 22.14 -2.78
N SER A 88 -52.85 21.76 -1.50
CA SER A 88 -53.94 21.02 -0.85
C SER A 88 -54.72 21.87 0.15
N HIS A 89 -55.99 21.54 0.36
CA HIS A 89 -56.79 22.07 1.47
C HIS A 89 -56.64 21.23 2.75
N ILE A 90 -56.60 19.90 2.61
CA ILE A 90 -56.49 18.97 3.74
C ILE A 90 -55.33 18.02 3.44
N VAL A 91 -54.43 17.83 4.40
CA VAL A 91 -53.30 16.90 4.31
C VAL A 91 -53.46 15.85 5.40
N ILE A 92 -53.47 14.58 5.02
CA ILE A 92 -53.63 13.46 5.94
C ILE A 92 -52.26 12.80 6.12
N LEU A 93 -51.74 12.81 7.33
CA LEU A 93 -50.50 12.13 7.68
C LEU A 93 -50.85 10.75 8.26
N SER A 94 -50.58 9.69 7.48
CA SER A 94 -50.72 8.31 7.93
C SER A 94 -49.48 7.87 8.70
N HIS A 95 -49.67 7.24 9.86
CA HIS A 95 -48.59 6.65 10.63
C HIS A 95 -48.96 5.23 11.08
N PRO A 96 -48.10 4.22 10.85
CA PRO A 96 -48.42 2.83 11.17
C PRO A 96 -48.48 2.54 12.68
N GLY A 97 -47.95 3.40 13.54
CA GLY A 97 -47.97 3.25 15.00
C GLY A 97 -49.22 3.83 15.68
N THR A 98 -49.21 3.85 17.02
CA THR A 98 -50.25 4.47 17.87
C THR A 98 -49.81 5.81 18.48
N SER A 99 -48.63 6.30 18.11
CA SER A 99 -47.99 7.47 18.72
C SER A 99 -47.40 8.39 17.67
N PHE A 100 -47.38 9.69 17.95
CA PHE A 100 -46.74 10.68 17.10
C PHE A 100 -45.23 10.45 17.01
N ASP A 101 -44.69 10.37 15.79
CA ASP A 101 -43.26 10.27 15.56
C ASP A 101 -42.59 11.66 15.66
N ASN A 102 -41.62 11.77 16.56
CA ASN A 102 -40.89 13.01 16.79
C ASN A 102 -39.95 13.36 15.63
N SER A 103 -39.62 12.42 14.72
CA SER A 103 -38.80 12.68 13.53
C SER A 103 -39.43 13.75 12.61
N TYR A 104 -40.77 13.79 12.56
CA TYR A 104 -41.50 14.81 11.81
C TYR A 104 -41.24 16.23 12.29
N ILE A 105 -40.83 16.44 13.55
CA ILE A 105 -40.49 17.77 14.08
C ILE A 105 -39.32 18.37 13.29
N GLN A 106 -38.30 17.56 12.98
CA GLN A 106 -37.16 18.02 12.18
C GLN A 106 -37.59 18.30 10.73
N CYS A 107 -38.44 17.44 10.16
CA CYS A 107 -38.99 17.63 8.82
C CYS A 107 -39.82 18.92 8.73
N PHE A 108 -40.78 19.13 9.63
CA PHE A 108 -41.62 20.34 9.65
C PHE A 108 -40.82 21.63 9.83
N LYS A 109 -39.76 21.61 10.66
CA LYS A 109 -38.86 22.76 10.78
C LYS A 109 -38.05 23.02 9.51
N ALA A 110 -37.56 21.96 8.85
CA ALA A 110 -36.87 22.09 7.58
C ALA A 110 -37.81 22.61 6.48
N LEU A 111 -39.06 22.12 6.45
CA LEU A 111 -40.11 22.57 5.55
C LEU A 111 -40.46 24.03 5.75
N ASP A 112 -40.66 24.47 6.98
CA ASP A 112 -40.96 25.88 7.30
C ASP A 112 -39.80 26.81 6.88
N LEU A 113 -38.56 26.39 7.09
CA LEU A 113 -37.39 27.12 6.61
C LEU A 113 -37.30 27.17 5.09
N LEU A 114 -37.59 26.06 4.41
CA LEU A 114 -37.57 25.99 2.94
C LEU A 114 -38.72 26.83 2.35
N SER A 115 -39.92 26.71 2.89
CA SER A 115 -41.11 27.50 2.55
C SER A 115 -40.82 29.00 2.61
N LYS A 116 -40.20 29.49 3.70
CA LYS A 116 -39.84 30.91 3.85
C LYS A 116 -38.81 31.38 2.83
N LYS A 117 -37.82 30.54 2.51
CA LYS A 117 -36.81 30.87 1.49
C LYS A 117 -37.41 30.92 0.08
N MET A 118 -38.34 30.01 -0.21
CA MET A 118 -38.95 29.89 -1.53
C MET A 118 -40.18 30.78 -1.72
N PHE A 119 -40.65 31.46 -0.67
CA PHE A 119 -41.94 32.16 -0.71
C PHE A 119 -42.01 33.22 -1.82
N GLU A 120 -40.96 34.04 -1.98
CA GLU A 120 -40.91 35.07 -3.03
C GLU A 120 -40.94 34.43 -4.43
N GLU A 121 -40.11 33.40 -4.65
CA GLU A 121 -40.05 32.66 -5.92
C GLU A 121 -41.36 31.95 -6.26
N ILE A 122 -42.05 31.40 -5.25
CA ILE A 122 -43.37 30.77 -5.39
C ILE A 122 -44.40 31.81 -5.82
N CYS A 123 -44.45 32.96 -5.13
CA CYS A 123 -45.35 34.05 -5.48
C CYS A 123 -45.08 34.57 -6.89
N ASP A 124 -43.82 34.69 -7.29
CA ASP A 124 -43.45 35.13 -8.63
C ASP A 124 -43.78 34.09 -9.72
N CYS A 125 -43.64 32.78 -9.45
CA CYS A 125 -44.14 31.71 -10.33
C CYS A 125 -45.64 31.86 -10.55
N LEU A 126 -46.41 32.05 -9.47
CA LEU A 126 -47.86 32.15 -9.54
C LEU A 126 -48.33 33.48 -10.17
N LYS A 127 -47.60 34.58 -10.00
CA LYS A 127 -47.88 35.86 -10.69
C LYS A 127 -47.81 35.73 -12.21
N SER A 128 -47.01 34.80 -12.74
CA SER A 128 -46.93 34.56 -14.18
C SER A 128 -48.22 33.96 -14.77
N LEU A 129 -49.13 33.48 -13.92
CA LEU A 129 -50.42 32.92 -14.30
C LEU A 129 -51.51 33.98 -14.12
N ASP A 130 -51.85 34.69 -15.20
CA ASP A 130 -52.87 35.77 -15.20
C ASP A 130 -54.28 35.32 -14.77
N MET A 131 -54.53 34.01 -14.71
CA MET A 131 -55.81 33.38 -14.36
C MET A 131 -56.05 33.20 -12.85
N LEU A 132 -55.06 33.48 -12.00
CA LEU A 132 -55.15 33.27 -10.55
C LEU A 132 -55.66 34.51 -9.81
N ASN A 133 -56.38 34.29 -8.72
CA ASN A 133 -56.81 35.36 -7.82
C ASN A 133 -55.59 36.06 -7.17
N PRO A 134 -55.53 37.41 -7.15
CA PRO A 134 -54.46 38.14 -6.48
C PRO A 134 -54.22 37.74 -5.03
N GLU A 135 -55.26 37.31 -4.29
CA GLU A 135 -55.10 36.85 -2.90
C GLU A 135 -54.43 35.47 -2.81
N TRP A 136 -54.70 34.55 -3.74
CA TRP A 136 -53.97 33.27 -3.83
C TRP A 136 -52.51 33.57 -4.11
N VAL A 137 -52.24 34.40 -5.12
CA VAL A 137 -50.88 34.78 -5.50
C VAL A 137 -50.12 35.44 -4.35
N ALA A 138 -50.76 36.34 -3.59
CA ALA A 138 -50.15 37.01 -2.45
C ALA A 138 -49.82 36.06 -1.28
N ASN A 139 -50.59 34.98 -1.12
CA ASN A 139 -50.36 33.96 -0.09
C ASN A 139 -49.54 32.76 -0.58
N GLY A 140 -49.29 32.67 -1.89
CA GLY A 140 -48.61 31.55 -2.55
C GLY A 140 -49.44 30.25 -2.64
N ARG A 141 -50.64 30.20 -2.08
CA ARG A 141 -51.47 28.98 -1.93
C ARG A 141 -52.96 29.31 -1.79
N PRO A 142 -53.88 28.37 -2.11
CA PRO A 142 -55.33 28.64 -2.06
C PRO A 142 -55.88 28.71 -0.63
N CYS A 143 -55.22 28.06 0.33
CA CYS A 143 -55.51 28.22 1.75
C CYS A 143 -54.33 27.70 2.58
N THR A 144 -54.35 27.94 3.89
CA THR A 144 -53.45 27.21 4.82
C THR A 144 -54.06 25.83 5.08
N PRO A 145 -53.38 24.72 4.69
CA PRO A 145 -53.96 23.39 4.77
C PRO A 145 -54.15 22.93 6.22
N ARG A 146 -55.22 22.16 6.47
CA ARG A 146 -55.41 21.44 7.73
C ARG A 146 -54.67 20.12 7.71
N ILE A 147 -53.90 19.84 8.75
CA ILE A 147 -53.29 18.52 8.93
C ILE A 147 -54.19 17.62 9.77
N ILE A 148 -54.40 16.39 9.30
CA ILE A 148 -55.14 15.33 10.00
C ILE A 148 -54.18 14.17 10.24
N PHE A 149 -54.15 13.63 11.45
CA PHE A 149 -53.32 12.48 11.79
C PHE A 149 -54.14 11.19 11.78
N TYR A 150 -53.73 10.24 10.95
CA TYR A 150 -54.34 8.92 10.84
C TYR A 150 -53.36 7.88 11.37
N PHE A 151 -53.75 7.13 12.38
CA PHE A 151 -52.93 6.07 12.98
C PHE A 151 -53.49 4.69 12.62
N GLU A 152 -52.71 3.87 11.93
CA GLU A 152 -53.20 2.62 11.33
C GLU A 152 -53.35 1.47 12.32
N ARG A 153 -52.60 1.48 13.43
CA ARG A 153 -52.66 0.44 14.46
C ARG A 153 -53.32 0.97 15.71
N THR A 154 -54.10 0.12 16.34
CA THR A 154 -54.52 0.24 17.74
C THR A 154 -54.09 -1.02 18.47
N HIS A 155 -53.36 -0.87 19.59
CA HIS A 155 -53.09 -2.02 20.44
C HIS A 155 -54.42 -2.52 21.01
N ALA A 156 -54.72 -3.80 20.79
CA ALA A 156 -55.95 -4.49 21.15
C ALA A 156 -56.20 -4.54 22.67
N VAL A 157 -56.49 -3.39 23.27
CA VAL A 157 -56.96 -3.27 24.64
C VAL A 157 -58.28 -2.51 24.57
N LYS A 158 -59.32 -3.05 25.22
CA LYS A 158 -60.67 -2.49 25.39
C LYS A 158 -60.66 -1.18 26.19
N ILE A 159 -59.89 -0.19 25.73
CA ILE A 159 -59.78 1.16 26.29
C ILE A 159 -60.61 2.06 25.37
N GLY A 160 -61.33 3.02 25.96
CA GLY A 160 -62.13 3.98 25.20
C GLY A 160 -61.28 4.75 24.18
N ILE A 161 -61.38 4.34 22.90
CA ILE A 161 -60.57 4.83 21.78
C ILE A 161 -60.68 6.35 21.63
N LYS A 162 -61.87 6.91 21.85
CA LYS A 162 -62.09 8.37 21.87
C LYS A 162 -61.24 9.11 22.91
N LYS A 163 -61.05 8.51 24.10
CA LYS A 163 -60.19 9.11 25.13
C LYS A 163 -58.73 9.13 24.70
N LEU A 164 -58.30 8.10 23.95
CA LEU A 164 -56.95 8.02 23.41
C LEU A 164 -56.74 9.01 22.27
N GLU A 165 -57.72 9.20 21.38
CA GLU A 165 -57.70 10.24 20.35
C GLU A 165 -57.56 11.63 20.96
N HIS A 166 -58.42 12.01 21.92
CA HIS A 166 -58.30 13.31 22.60
C HIS A 166 -56.94 13.48 23.30
N ASN A 167 -56.41 12.42 23.91
CA ASN A 167 -55.08 12.49 24.52
C ASN A 167 -53.97 12.69 23.47
N LEU A 168 -54.08 12.04 22.31
CA LEU A 168 -53.14 12.22 21.20
C LEU A 168 -53.27 13.61 20.59
N GLU A 169 -54.48 14.14 20.42
CA GLU A 169 -54.72 15.52 19.97
C GLU A 169 -54.03 16.52 20.89
N ASP A 170 -54.28 16.43 22.20
CA ASP A 170 -53.64 17.28 23.20
C ASP A 170 -52.11 17.17 23.10
N ARG A 171 -51.57 15.94 23.05
CA ARG A 171 -50.12 15.72 22.99
C ARG A 171 -49.51 16.30 21.72
N ILE A 172 -50.10 16.05 20.55
CA ILE A 172 -49.62 16.55 19.26
C ILE A 172 -49.67 18.08 19.26
N TYR A 173 -50.78 18.69 19.70
CA TYR A 173 -50.90 20.13 19.80
C TYR A 173 -49.83 20.73 20.71
N HIS A 174 -49.61 20.15 21.91
CA HIS A 174 -48.57 20.62 22.83
C HIS A 174 -47.16 20.47 22.27
N ILE A 175 -46.86 19.36 21.58
CA ILE A 175 -45.56 19.15 20.92
C ILE A 175 -45.35 20.23 19.87
N LEU A 176 -46.28 20.39 18.92
CA LEU A 176 -46.16 21.32 17.80
C LEU A 176 -46.06 22.78 18.27
N LYS A 177 -46.82 23.15 19.32
CA LYS A 177 -46.76 24.48 19.94
C LYS A 177 -45.44 24.72 20.67
N LYS A 178 -44.97 23.75 21.47
CA LYS A 178 -43.69 23.85 22.20
C LYS A 178 -42.50 23.91 21.25
N THR A 179 -42.55 23.20 20.13
CA THR A 179 -41.51 23.22 19.09
C THR A 179 -41.59 24.44 18.17
N ARG A 180 -42.60 25.31 18.34
CA ARG A 180 -42.89 26.51 17.53
C ARG A 180 -43.13 26.20 16.04
N ILE A 181 -43.72 25.03 15.74
CA ILE A 181 -44.15 24.69 14.37
C ILE A 181 -45.47 25.38 14.05
N ILE A 182 -46.39 25.41 15.01
CA ILE A 182 -47.59 26.24 14.96
C ILE A 182 -47.36 27.49 15.80
N THR A 183 -47.56 28.67 15.21
CA THR A 183 -47.39 29.96 15.86
C THR A 183 -48.68 30.78 15.81
N THR A 184 -48.90 31.60 16.83
CA THR A 184 -50.04 32.53 16.97
C THR A 184 -49.87 33.78 16.07
N SER A 185 -48.72 33.92 15.39
CA SER A 185 -48.39 35.09 14.58
C SER A 185 -47.58 34.66 13.36
N GLY A 186 -48.10 34.94 12.15
CA GLY A 186 -47.44 34.70 10.86
C GLY A 186 -48.08 33.61 9.98
N CYS A 187 -47.58 33.49 8.73
CA CYS A 187 -47.96 32.46 7.77
C CYS A 187 -47.37 31.09 8.17
N THR A 188 -48.18 30.22 8.75
CA THR A 188 -47.77 28.87 9.18
C THR A 188 -47.81 27.87 8.02
N LEU A 189 -46.99 26.81 8.05
CA LEU A 189 -46.99 25.78 7.00
C LEU A 189 -48.37 25.08 6.88
N PHE A 190 -48.99 24.77 8.01
CA PHE A 190 -50.31 24.14 8.11
C PHE A 190 -51.04 24.60 9.38
N SER A 191 -52.36 24.37 9.44
CA SER A 191 -53.21 24.63 10.61
C SER A 191 -53.66 23.33 11.30
N ILE A 192 -54.02 23.45 12.59
CA ILE A 192 -54.66 22.37 13.37
C ILE A 192 -56.08 22.83 13.70
N PRO A 193 -57.12 22.04 13.40
CA PRO A 193 -58.50 22.35 13.79
C PRO A 193 -58.64 22.52 15.31
N LEU A 194 -59.33 23.58 15.75
CA LEU A 194 -59.47 23.92 17.17
C LEU A 194 -60.69 23.27 17.85
N ASN A 195 -61.79 23.17 17.09
CA ASN A 195 -63.10 22.75 17.58
C ASN A 195 -63.58 21.46 16.90
N GLU A 196 -62.74 20.84 16.08
CA GLU A 196 -63.05 19.66 15.28
C GLU A 196 -61.98 18.60 15.54
N GLU A 197 -62.37 17.33 15.59
CA GLU A 197 -61.46 16.22 15.81
C GLU A 197 -60.46 16.14 14.63
N PHE A 198 -59.17 15.97 14.91
CA PHE A 198 -58.09 15.95 13.91
C PHE A 198 -57.17 14.73 14.03
N VAL A 199 -57.40 13.85 15.02
CA VAL A 199 -56.73 12.55 15.14
C VAL A 199 -57.75 11.43 14.96
N TYR A 200 -57.42 10.46 14.11
CA TYR A 200 -58.21 9.24 13.92
C TYR A 200 -57.36 7.99 14.19
N LEU A 201 -57.87 7.11 15.05
CA LEU A 201 -57.28 5.80 15.31
C LEU A 201 -58.06 4.70 14.59
N ALA A 202 -57.39 3.95 13.71
CA ALA A 202 -58.01 2.83 13.02
C ALA A 202 -58.26 1.64 13.96
N GLU A 203 -59.53 1.22 14.08
CA GLU A 203 -59.93 0.08 14.92
C GLU A 203 -59.71 -1.27 14.23
N LYS A 204 -59.75 -1.30 12.90
CA LYS A 204 -59.58 -2.50 12.09
C LYS A 204 -58.15 -2.55 11.56
N MET A 205 -57.46 -3.66 11.83
CA MET A 205 -56.22 -3.98 11.13
C MET A 205 -56.52 -4.12 9.63
N PRO A 206 -55.59 -3.77 8.73
CA PRO A 206 -55.74 -4.02 7.30
C PRO A 206 -56.09 -5.49 7.07
N GLU A 207 -57.17 -5.77 6.33
CA GLU A 207 -57.59 -7.14 6.01
C GLU A 207 -56.43 -7.83 5.26
N ASP A 208 -55.78 -8.79 5.92
CA ASP A 208 -54.85 -9.72 5.26
C ASP A 208 -55.69 -10.72 4.46
N PRO A 209 -55.61 -10.74 3.10
CA PRO A 209 -56.40 -11.64 2.28
C PRO A 209 -56.18 -13.12 2.66
N LEU A 210 -54.97 -13.47 3.11
CA LEU A 210 -54.67 -14.82 3.58
C LEU A 210 -55.36 -15.09 4.92
N SER A 211 -55.28 -14.16 5.88
CA SER A 211 -56.01 -14.26 7.15
C SER A 211 -57.53 -14.36 6.95
N GLU A 212 -58.12 -13.58 6.04
CA GLU A 212 -59.55 -13.68 5.73
C GLU A 212 -59.90 -15.00 5.04
N ALA A 213 -59.07 -15.48 4.11
CA ALA A 213 -59.26 -16.79 3.50
C ALA A 213 -59.19 -17.92 4.55
N VAL A 214 -58.21 -17.85 5.48
CA VAL A 214 -58.06 -18.81 6.58
C VAL A 214 -59.23 -18.73 7.56
N LYS A 215 -59.70 -17.52 7.93
CA LYS A 215 -60.90 -17.34 8.76
C LYS A 215 -62.16 -17.87 8.08
N GLY A 216 -62.26 -17.71 6.75
CA GLY A 216 -63.31 -18.29 5.92
C GLY A 216 -63.29 -19.82 6.02
N ILE A 217 -62.14 -20.44 5.76
CA ILE A 217 -61.96 -21.89 5.89
C ILE A 217 -62.30 -22.39 7.29
N ILE A 218 -61.82 -21.70 8.34
CA ILE A 218 -62.12 -22.07 9.74
C ILE A 218 -63.64 -22.04 9.99
N ARG A 219 -64.34 -21.03 9.47
CA ARG A 219 -65.80 -20.89 9.59
C ARG A 219 -66.54 -22.00 8.84
N ASP A 220 -66.06 -22.34 7.65
CA ASP A 220 -66.67 -23.36 6.79
C ASP A 220 -66.44 -24.79 7.32
N CYS A 221 -65.37 -25.02 8.10
CA CYS A 221 -65.07 -26.31 8.72
C CYS A 221 -65.77 -26.54 10.08
N GLN A 222 -66.54 -25.58 10.61
CA GLN A 222 -67.26 -25.78 11.88
C GLN A 222 -68.54 -26.62 11.68
N PRO A 223 -68.74 -27.71 12.45
CA PRO A 223 -69.93 -28.56 12.32
C PRO A 223 -71.18 -27.78 12.78
N GLY A 224 -72.09 -27.49 11.84
CA GLY A 224 -73.34 -26.78 12.12
C GLY A 224 -73.46 -25.38 11.53
N GLY A 225 -72.85 -25.08 10.38
CA GLY A 225 -72.88 -23.79 9.66
C GLY A 225 -74.25 -23.20 9.28
N ALA A 226 -75.36 -23.68 9.87
CA ALA A 226 -76.69 -23.09 9.81
C ALA A 226 -77.23 -22.56 11.16
N MET A 227 -76.50 -22.70 12.28
CA MET A 227 -76.89 -22.08 13.56
C MET A 227 -75.93 -20.95 13.92
N GLN A 228 -76.31 -19.74 13.53
CA GLN A 228 -75.76 -18.50 14.07
C GLN A 228 -76.12 -18.42 15.56
N LEU A 229 -75.15 -18.71 16.43
CA LEU A 229 -75.23 -18.35 17.84
C LEU A 229 -74.76 -16.90 17.99
N ASP A 230 -75.69 -15.95 17.99
CA ASP A 230 -75.39 -14.62 18.48
C ASP A 230 -75.16 -14.70 20.00
N MET A 231 -73.97 -14.29 20.44
CA MET A 231 -73.61 -14.18 21.86
C MET A 231 -74.53 -13.16 22.56
N PRO A 232 -75.29 -13.56 23.60
CA PRO A 232 -76.37 -12.72 24.17
C PRO A 232 -75.90 -11.59 25.09
N PHE A 233 -74.61 -11.27 25.13
CA PHE A 233 -74.09 -10.21 26.00
C PHE A 233 -73.00 -9.40 25.32
N SER A 234 -73.41 -8.53 24.40
CA SER A 234 -72.69 -7.29 24.09
C SER A 234 -73.68 -6.21 23.70
N THR A 235 -74.46 -5.76 24.68
CA THR A 235 -75.18 -4.48 24.66
C THR A 235 -74.19 -3.34 24.92
N GLU A 236 -73.34 -3.06 23.95
CA GLU A 236 -72.97 -1.68 23.62
C GLU A 236 -73.17 -1.57 22.11
N SER A 237 -74.00 -0.62 21.69
CA SER A 237 -74.12 -0.26 20.27
C SER A 237 -72.78 0.35 19.83
N HIS A 238 -71.81 -0.50 19.49
CA HIS A 238 -70.60 -0.09 18.80
C HIS A 238 -71.01 0.44 17.43
N LEU A 239 -71.30 1.75 17.37
CA LEU A 239 -71.34 2.49 16.12
C LEU A 239 -69.95 2.34 15.50
N GLU A 240 -69.82 1.49 14.49
CA GLU A 240 -68.56 1.33 13.75
C GLU A 240 -68.06 2.72 13.34
N LYS A 241 -66.84 3.06 13.78
CA LYS A 241 -66.18 4.27 13.35
C LYS A 241 -65.87 4.18 11.87
N ASP A 242 -66.32 5.19 11.13
CA ASP A 242 -66.11 5.33 9.71
C ASP A 242 -65.23 6.54 9.44
N PHE A 243 -64.01 6.30 8.96
CA PHE A 243 -63.06 7.35 8.62
C PHE A 243 -63.62 8.31 7.56
N TYR A 244 -64.45 7.82 6.64
CA TYR A 244 -65.06 8.68 5.63
C TYR A 244 -65.97 9.73 6.29
N LYS A 245 -66.78 9.34 7.28
CA LYS A 245 -67.63 10.28 8.03
C LYS A 245 -66.80 11.31 8.79
N PHE A 246 -65.70 10.87 9.39
CA PHE A 246 -64.75 11.76 10.08
C PHE A 246 -64.16 12.80 9.11
N LEU A 247 -63.65 12.36 7.96
CA LEU A 247 -63.06 13.25 6.95
C LEU A 247 -64.11 14.18 6.31
N LEU A 248 -65.34 13.69 6.12
CA LEU A 248 -66.41 14.44 5.49
C LEU A 248 -66.75 15.72 6.25
N VAL A 249 -66.60 15.75 7.58
CA VAL A 249 -66.79 16.97 8.39
C VAL A 249 -65.87 18.09 7.92
N HIS A 250 -64.57 17.78 7.74
CA HIS A 250 -63.56 18.73 7.26
C HIS A 250 -63.80 19.14 5.81
N VAL A 251 -64.19 18.20 4.94
CA VAL A 251 -64.48 18.48 3.53
C VAL A 251 -65.71 19.39 3.39
N GLN A 252 -66.77 19.14 4.15
CA GLN A 252 -67.96 20.00 4.14
C GLN A 252 -67.67 21.38 4.70
N ARG A 253 -66.80 21.47 5.72
CA ARG A 253 -66.32 22.76 6.24
C ARG A 253 -65.58 23.56 5.15
N ALA A 254 -64.67 22.91 4.44
CA ALA A 254 -63.94 23.50 3.31
C ALA A 254 -64.91 24.03 2.24
N LYS A 255 -65.94 23.26 1.87
CA LYS A 255 -66.91 23.62 0.82
C LYS A 255 -67.86 24.76 1.21
N THR A 256 -68.11 24.96 2.50
CA THR A 256 -69.18 25.87 2.96
C THR A 256 -68.65 27.16 3.57
N LYS A 257 -67.66 27.09 4.47
CA LYS A 257 -67.21 28.22 5.29
C LYS A 257 -65.72 28.52 5.17
N GLY A 258 -64.94 27.62 4.58
CA GLY A 258 -63.48 27.70 4.62
C GLY A 258 -62.89 27.42 6.02
N PHE A 259 -61.58 27.53 6.12
CA PHE A 259 -60.82 27.28 7.34
C PHE A 259 -60.42 28.58 8.02
N ASP A 260 -60.72 28.68 9.31
CA ASP A 260 -60.31 29.82 10.14
C ASP A 260 -59.84 29.32 11.50
N ASP A 261 -58.69 28.65 11.48
CA ASP A 261 -58.12 27.96 12.65
C ASP A 261 -57.00 28.78 13.33
N THR A 262 -56.79 30.03 12.92
CA THR A 262 -55.76 30.89 13.50
C THR A 262 -56.23 31.44 14.85
N VAL A 263 -55.63 30.96 15.95
CA VAL A 263 -55.90 31.52 17.29
C VAL A 263 -55.06 32.77 17.47
N SER A 264 -55.69 33.95 17.51
CA SER A 264 -55.08 35.18 18.02
C SER A 264 -55.74 35.59 19.34
N SER A 265 -54.94 36.06 20.29
CA SER A 265 -55.41 36.55 21.59
C SER A 265 -56.26 37.82 21.50
N SER A 266 -56.25 38.53 20.36
CA SER A 266 -57.02 39.76 20.14
C SER A 266 -58.28 39.50 19.32
N ARG A 267 -59.42 39.38 20.01
CA ARG A 267 -60.74 39.02 19.43
C ARG A 267 -61.40 40.07 18.52
N HIS A 268 -60.77 41.21 18.24
CA HIS A 268 -61.47 42.37 17.65
C HIS A 268 -60.91 42.97 16.36
N LEU A 269 -59.82 42.47 15.76
CA LEU A 269 -59.30 43.05 14.50
C LEU A 269 -58.46 42.06 13.68
N HIS A 270 -59.02 40.92 13.27
CA HIS A 270 -58.35 40.03 12.32
C HIS A 270 -59.20 39.79 11.08
N ALA A 271 -58.59 39.99 9.92
CA ALA A 271 -59.14 39.57 8.64
C ALA A 271 -59.24 38.03 8.62
N PRO A 272 -60.31 37.46 8.04
CA PRO A 272 -60.46 36.01 7.93
C PRO A 272 -59.27 35.40 7.16
N SER A 273 -58.88 34.19 7.56
CA SER A 273 -57.82 33.45 6.87
C SER A 273 -58.19 33.25 5.38
N HIS A 274 -57.27 33.57 4.46
CA HIS A 274 -57.54 33.43 3.02
C HIS A 274 -57.88 31.97 2.66
N PHE A 275 -58.97 31.80 1.92
CA PHE A 275 -59.47 30.50 1.52
C PHE A 275 -60.16 30.59 0.15
N GLU A 276 -59.68 29.78 -0.79
CA GLU A 276 -60.20 29.69 -2.15
C GLU A 276 -60.51 28.24 -2.55
N LEU A 277 -61.64 28.06 -3.24
CA LEU A 277 -61.99 26.81 -3.93
C LEU A 277 -61.67 26.99 -5.43
N PRO A 278 -60.50 26.51 -5.88
CA PRO A 278 -60.04 26.79 -7.22
C PRO A 278 -60.83 26.01 -8.28
N LEU A 279 -60.91 26.57 -9.49
CA LEU A 279 -61.29 25.80 -10.67
C LEU A 279 -60.22 24.74 -10.96
N LEU A 280 -60.65 23.56 -11.43
CA LEU A 280 -59.74 22.44 -11.69
C LEU A 280 -58.61 22.83 -12.65
N GLU A 281 -58.93 23.56 -13.72
CA GLU A 281 -57.95 24.06 -14.69
C GLU A 281 -56.91 24.99 -14.04
N HIS A 282 -57.37 25.94 -13.22
CA HIS A 282 -56.49 26.87 -12.50
C HIS A 282 -55.57 26.14 -11.52
N TRP A 283 -56.13 25.16 -10.81
CA TRP A 283 -55.37 24.31 -9.89
C TRP A 283 -54.30 23.47 -10.60
N ILE A 284 -54.61 22.92 -11.78
CA ILE A 284 -53.66 22.14 -12.58
C ILE A 284 -52.47 23.01 -13.01
N GLU A 285 -52.71 24.20 -13.57
CA GLU A 285 -51.62 25.06 -14.05
C GLU A 285 -50.77 25.61 -12.89
N ALA A 286 -51.40 26.03 -11.78
CA ALA A 286 -50.67 26.39 -10.56
C ALA A 286 -49.82 25.22 -10.06
N THR A 287 -50.37 24.00 -10.02
CA THR A 287 -49.64 22.81 -9.57
C THR A 287 -48.47 22.48 -10.49
N LYS A 288 -48.62 22.61 -11.81
CA LYS A 288 -47.52 22.42 -12.77
C LYS A 288 -46.39 23.45 -12.56
N CYS A 289 -46.72 24.73 -12.37
CA CYS A 289 -45.73 25.79 -12.06
C CYS A 289 -44.94 25.42 -10.80
N LEU A 290 -45.66 25.10 -9.72
CA LEU A 290 -45.05 24.80 -8.42
C LEU A 290 -44.28 23.48 -8.43
N TYR A 291 -44.75 22.46 -9.16
CA TYR A 291 -44.02 21.21 -9.32
C TYR A 291 -42.67 21.44 -9.99
N ASN A 292 -42.63 22.21 -11.08
CA ASN A 292 -41.39 22.52 -11.78
C ASN A 292 -40.40 23.26 -10.87
N LEU A 293 -40.86 24.27 -10.14
CA LEU A 293 -40.02 25.04 -9.21
C LEU A 293 -39.53 24.21 -8.00
N ILE A 294 -40.45 23.50 -7.32
CA ILE A 294 -40.15 22.84 -6.04
C ILE A 294 -39.47 21.49 -6.22
N ILE A 295 -39.81 20.72 -7.26
CA ILE A 295 -39.37 19.32 -7.47
C ILE A 295 -38.25 19.20 -8.51
N THR A 296 -38.17 20.06 -9.52
CA THR A 296 -37.11 19.94 -10.55
C THR A 296 -35.78 20.53 -10.08
N GLU A 297 -35.79 21.64 -9.33
CA GLU A 297 -34.56 22.27 -8.84
C GLU A 297 -34.08 21.68 -7.51
N GLU A 298 -33.01 20.88 -7.54
CA GLU A 298 -32.45 20.30 -6.33
C GLU A 298 -31.94 21.35 -5.34
N ARG A 299 -32.54 21.36 -4.14
CA ARG A 299 -32.16 22.25 -3.04
C ARG A 299 -31.80 21.42 -1.82
N PRO A 300 -30.52 21.38 -1.41
CA PRO A 300 -30.12 20.63 -0.24
C PRO A 300 -30.71 21.26 1.03
N MET A 301 -31.04 20.43 2.01
CA MET A 301 -31.55 20.86 3.32
C MET A 301 -30.57 20.47 4.45
N PRO A 302 -29.50 21.25 4.68
CA PRO A 302 -28.46 20.93 5.68
C PRO A 302 -28.93 20.78 7.13
N SER A 303 -30.15 21.23 7.43
CA SER A 303 -30.80 21.02 8.74
C SER A 303 -31.18 19.56 8.98
N LEU A 304 -31.35 18.76 7.93
CA LEU A 304 -31.69 17.32 7.99
C LEU A 304 -30.44 16.43 8.03
N TYR A 305 -29.26 16.99 7.74
CA TYR A 305 -28.00 16.29 7.52
C TYR A 305 -27.20 16.13 8.82
N THR A 306 -27.85 15.68 9.89
CA THR A 306 -27.25 15.67 11.23
C THR A 306 -26.03 14.76 11.31
N ASP A 307 -26.10 13.57 10.71
CA ASP A 307 -25.07 12.54 10.85
C ASP A 307 -23.84 12.83 9.99
N THR A 308 -24.04 13.28 8.74
CA THR A 308 -22.96 13.69 7.85
C THR A 308 -22.23 14.93 8.37
N ARG A 309 -22.96 15.93 8.88
CA ARG A 309 -22.34 17.12 9.51
C ARG A 309 -21.57 16.77 10.78
N PHE A 310 -22.10 15.86 11.60
CA PHE A 310 -21.39 15.39 12.78
C PHE A 310 -20.09 14.67 12.38
N SER A 311 -20.16 13.78 11.39
CA SER A 311 -18.99 13.07 10.85
C SER A 311 -17.93 14.03 10.33
N GLU A 312 -18.33 15.03 9.54
CA GLU A 312 -17.44 16.07 9.01
C GLU A 312 -16.74 16.84 10.13
N GLN A 313 -17.50 17.34 11.11
CA GLN A 313 -16.94 18.10 12.24
C GLN A 313 -15.97 17.26 13.08
N ARG A 314 -16.26 15.97 13.26
CA ARG A 314 -15.36 15.05 13.96
C ARG A 314 -14.07 14.83 13.17
N CYS A 315 -14.15 14.61 11.86
CA CYS A 315 -12.98 14.45 11.00
C CYS A 315 -12.12 15.72 10.98
N LEU A 316 -12.73 16.89 10.79
CA LEU A 316 -12.05 18.19 10.83
C LEU A 316 -11.30 18.44 12.14
N LYS A 317 -11.86 18.01 13.27
CA LYS A 317 -11.22 18.18 14.58
C LYS A 317 -10.04 17.22 14.79
N VAL A 318 -10.14 15.99 14.30
CA VAL A 318 -9.14 14.94 14.52
C VAL A 318 -7.98 15.03 13.51
N LEU A 319 -8.25 15.46 12.29
CA LEU A 319 -7.24 15.60 11.22
C LEU A 319 -5.96 16.32 11.68
N PRO A 320 -6.01 17.54 12.25
CA PRO A 320 -4.79 18.22 12.71
C PRO A 320 -4.07 17.48 13.84
N LEU A 321 -4.78 16.71 14.67
CA LEU A 321 -4.15 15.89 15.72
C LEU A 321 -3.40 14.69 15.12
N ALA A 322 -3.96 14.07 14.07
CA ALA A 322 -3.30 12.98 13.35
C ALA A 322 -2.06 13.47 12.60
N VAL A 323 -2.15 14.63 11.94
CA VAL A 323 -1.00 15.27 11.29
C VAL A 323 0.08 15.65 12.31
N ALA A 324 -0.29 16.23 13.45
CA ALA A 324 0.67 16.54 14.51
C ALA A 324 1.35 15.27 15.05
N ARG A 325 0.60 14.17 15.17
CA ARG A 325 1.14 12.87 15.60
C ARG A 325 2.11 12.25 14.59
N TYR A 326 1.87 12.47 13.30
CA TYR A 326 2.80 12.11 12.22
C TYR A 326 4.11 12.90 12.32
N GLN A 327 4.01 14.21 12.56
CA GLN A 327 5.15 15.14 12.58
C GLN A 327 6.03 15.04 13.83
N GLU A 328 5.58 14.32 14.86
CA GLU A 328 6.25 14.23 16.15
C GLU A 328 7.57 13.43 16.07
N GLY A 329 8.68 14.10 16.37
CA GLY A 329 9.99 13.47 16.51
C GLY A 329 10.62 12.99 15.18
N LEU A 330 10.22 13.58 14.05
CA LEU A 330 10.77 13.24 12.74
C LEU A 330 12.20 13.81 12.54
N PRO A 331 13.12 13.03 11.93
CA PRO A 331 14.40 13.55 11.43
C PRO A 331 14.24 14.63 10.35
N SER A 332 15.32 15.34 10.03
CA SER A 332 15.31 16.33 8.93
C SER A 332 14.99 15.68 7.59
N HIS A 333 15.60 14.53 7.29
CA HIS A 333 15.30 13.69 6.12
C HIS A 333 15.19 12.24 6.57
N TYR A 334 14.27 11.48 5.97
CA TYR A 334 14.01 10.09 6.32
C TYR A 334 13.53 9.28 5.10
N ALA A 335 13.75 7.97 5.19
CA ALA A 335 13.39 6.99 4.16
C ALA A 335 11.87 6.73 4.11
N GLN A 336 11.43 6.12 3.01
CA GLN A 336 10.04 5.73 2.77
C GLN A 336 9.51 4.79 3.85
N SER A 337 10.33 3.88 4.34
CA SER A 337 9.94 2.95 5.42
C SER A 337 9.54 3.67 6.72
N GLU A 338 10.25 4.73 7.11
CA GLU A 338 9.89 5.55 8.27
C GLU A 338 8.63 6.38 7.99
N HIS A 339 8.48 6.91 6.76
CA HIS A 339 7.25 7.60 6.34
C HIS A 339 6.02 6.70 6.50
N GLU A 340 6.08 5.47 5.95
CA GLU A 340 4.98 4.49 6.01
C GLU A 340 4.66 4.09 7.46
N ALA A 341 5.69 3.84 8.28
CA ALA A 341 5.50 3.52 9.69
C ALA A 341 4.80 4.66 10.45
N ARG A 342 5.18 5.91 10.19
CA ARG A 342 4.59 7.10 10.82
C ARG A 342 3.19 7.38 10.33
N LEU A 343 2.95 7.21 9.03
CA LEU A 343 1.64 7.34 8.42
C LEU A 343 0.67 6.32 9.01
N ALA A 344 1.10 5.07 9.18
CA ALA A 344 0.28 4.04 9.82
C ALA A 344 -0.11 4.41 11.27
N ILE A 345 0.80 5.01 12.04
CA ILE A 345 0.49 5.50 13.40
C ILE A 345 -0.56 6.63 13.35
N ALA A 346 -0.41 7.58 12.43
CA ALA A 346 -1.34 8.69 12.26
C ALA A 346 -2.73 8.21 11.81
N LEU A 347 -2.78 7.29 10.84
CA LEU A 347 -4.00 6.64 10.37
C LEU A 347 -4.69 5.86 11.50
N ASN A 348 -3.94 5.14 12.32
CA ASN A 348 -4.51 4.44 13.47
C ASN A 348 -5.14 5.40 14.50
N LEU A 349 -4.50 6.55 14.76
CA LEU A 349 -5.09 7.59 15.62
C LEU A 349 -6.35 8.18 14.98
N PHE A 350 -6.30 8.48 13.68
CA PHE A 350 -7.43 9.02 12.93
C PHE A 350 -8.61 8.04 12.96
N ARG A 351 -8.36 6.78 12.61
CA ARG A 351 -9.30 5.66 12.70
C ARG A 351 -9.79 5.40 14.13
N ALA A 352 -9.08 5.80 15.17
CA ALA A 352 -9.58 5.66 16.54
C ALA A 352 -10.64 6.72 16.90
N GLN A 353 -10.54 7.93 16.36
CA GLN A 353 -11.33 9.09 16.82
C GLN A 353 -12.31 9.69 15.79
N ALA A 354 -12.00 9.58 14.50
CA ALA A 354 -12.84 10.01 13.39
C ALA A 354 -13.84 8.90 12.99
N ARG A 355 -15.10 9.25 12.72
CA ARG A 355 -16.18 8.29 12.42
C ARG A 355 -17.19 8.89 11.45
N GLY A 356 -17.91 8.02 10.75
CA GLY A 356 -19.07 8.34 9.94
C GLY A 356 -18.79 8.43 8.43
N PRO A 357 -19.79 8.85 7.64
CA PRO A 357 -19.77 8.78 6.17
C PRO A 357 -18.64 9.59 5.51
N ARG A 358 -18.19 10.67 6.16
CA ARG A 358 -17.11 11.52 5.62
C ARG A 358 -15.70 10.99 5.94
N TYR A 359 -15.58 9.90 6.70
CA TYR A 359 -14.28 9.35 7.08
C TYR A 359 -13.35 9.04 5.89
N PRO A 360 -13.78 8.32 4.83
CA PRO A 360 -12.88 7.93 3.74
C PRO A 360 -12.26 9.13 3.01
N GLN A 361 -13.06 10.18 2.79
CA GLN A 361 -12.61 11.42 2.16
C GLN A 361 -11.50 12.11 2.97
N TYR A 362 -11.63 12.11 4.30
CA TYR A 362 -10.65 12.73 5.19
C TYR A 362 -9.44 11.84 5.49
N GLU A 363 -9.59 10.52 5.41
CA GLU A 363 -8.49 9.56 5.46
C GLU A 363 -7.53 9.78 4.29
N MET A 364 -8.06 9.85 3.07
CA MET A 364 -7.28 10.19 1.87
C MET A 364 -6.62 11.57 2.00
N LYS A 365 -7.34 12.56 2.57
CA LYS A 365 -6.76 13.88 2.82
C LYS A 365 -5.57 13.82 3.80
N LEU A 366 -5.66 13.02 4.86
CA LEU A 366 -4.56 12.81 5.81
C LEU A 366 -3.34 12.19 5.13
N GLU A 367 -3.54 11.17 4.29
CA GLU A 367 -2.46 10.52 3.53
C GLU A 367 -1.75 11.53 2.60
N MET A 368 -2.53 12.32 1.86
CA MET A 368 -1.98 13.35 0.98
C MET A 368 -1.19 14.42 1.75
N GLU A 369 -1.69 14.89 2.89
CA GLU A 369 -0.97 15.90 3.71
C GLU A 369 0.34 15.33 4.28
N CYS A 370 0.34 14.08 4.74
CA CYS A 370 1.55 13.41 5.24
C CYS A 370 2.57 13.14 4.13
N HIS A 371 2.10 12.67 2.97
CA HIS A 371 2.95 12.45 1.79
C HIS A 371 3.54 13.77 1.30
N ALA A 372 2.74 14.83 1.17
CA ALA A 372 3.22 16.16 0.78
C ALA A 372 4.30 16.68 1.75
N HIS A 373 4.13 16.46 3.06
CA HIS A 373 5.13 16.81 4.05
C HIS A 373 6.43 16.02 3.88
N TRP A 374 6.38 14.74 3.51
CA TRP A 374 7.58 13.93 3.26
C TRP A 374 8.26 14.24 1.93
N SER A 375 7.49 14.41 0.85
CA SER A 375 8.01 14.73 -0.48
C SER A 375 8.64 16.13 -0.56
N ASN A 376 8.30 17.02 0.37
CA ASN A 376 8.84 18.37 0.43
C ASN A 376 10.23 18.40 1.09
N GLU A 377 11.27 18.10 0.30
CA GLU A 377 12.69 18.18 0.68
C GLU A 377 13.12 17.35 1.91
N ARG A 378 12.25 16.45 2.39
CA ARG A 378 12.50 15.56 3.54
C ARG A 378 12.79 14.12 3.14
N GLN A 379 12.87 13.84 1.84
CA GLN A 379 13.24 12.51 1.35
C GLN A 379 14.74 12.26 1.54
N GLN A 380 15.07 11.09 2.09
CA GLN A 380 16.44 10.59 2.14
C GLN A 380 16.79 9.87 0.83
N CYS A 381 18.07 9.90 0.44
CA CYS A 381 18.58 9.06 -0.63
C CYS A 381 18.57 7.59 -0.20
N GLU A 382 17.88 6.72 -0.94
CA GLU A 382 17.76 5.30 -0.61
C GLU A 382 18.75 4.41 -1.37
N ALA A 383 19.73 5.02 -2.06
CA ALA A 383 20.78 4.28 -2.74
C ALA A 383 21.59 3.46 -1.72
N ALA A 384 21.76 2.17 -1.97
CA ALA A 384 22.60 1.30 -1.16
C ALA A 384 24.05 1.34 -1.65
N SER A 385 24.99 1.34 -0.71
CA SER A 385 26.40 1.10 -1.01
C SER A 385 26.62 -0.32 -1.53
N MET A 386 27.81 -0.59 -2.06
CA MET A 386 28.20 -1.92 -2.53
C MET A 386 28.28 -2.95 -1.38
N THR A 387 28.24 -2.49 -0.12
CA THR A 387 28.19 -3.34 1.07
C THR A 387 26.79 -3.43 1.70
N GLY A 388 25.80 -2.76 1.11
CA GLY A 388 24.39 -2.83 1.48
C GLY A 388 23.92 -1.76 2.48
N ASN A 389 24.74 -0.75 2.81
CA ASN A 389 24.31 0.32 3.71
C ASN A 389 23.66 1.47 2.92
N PRO A 390 22.51 2.02 3.35
CA PRO A 390 21.85 3.10 2.64
C PRO A 390 22.60 4.43 2.78
N CYS A 391 22.43 5.30 1.79
CA CYS A 391 22.89 6.68 1.82
C CYS A 391 22.16 7.46 2.92
N LYS A 392 22.88 8.35 3.63
CA LYS A 392 22.33 9.21 4.69
C LYS A 392 22.05 10.63 4.22
N LEU A 393 22.39 10.96 2.98
CA LEU A 393 22.17 12.28 2.42
C LEU A 393 20.70 12.46 2.04
N PRO A 394 20.19 13.71 1.98
CA PRO A 394 18.90 13.99 1.35
C PRO A 394 18.90 13.47 -0.09
N LYS A 395 17.72 13.26 -0.65
CA LYS A 395 17.58 12.86 -2.06
C LYS A 395 18.32 13.87 -2.94
N HIS A 396 19.27 13.36 -3.73
CA HIS A 396 20.22 14.16 -4.48
C HIS A 396 20.34 13.64 -5.92
N PRO A 397 20.82 14.47 -6.87
CA PRO A 397 21.09 14.02 -8.24
C PRO A 397 22.17 12.93 -8.27
N ALA A 398 22.19 12.16 -9.36
CA ALA A 398 23.11 11.03 -9.55
C ALA A 398 24.60 11.45 -9.57
N ASP A 399 24.89 12.71 -9.89
CA ASP A 399 26.26 13.23 -9.96
C ASP A 399 26.89 13.47 -8.58
N GLN A 400 26.07 13.59 -7.54
CA GLN A 400 26.54 13.84 -6.18
C GLN A 400 26.95 12.53 -5.50
N GLU A 401 28.08 12.55 -4.80
CA GLU A 401 28.61 11.37 -4.12
C GLU A 401 27.71 10.93 -2.96
N HIS A 402 27.40 9.63 -2.93
CA HIS A 402 26.65 9.02 -1.84
C HIS A 402 27.52 8.81 -0.59
N MET A 403 26.89 8.81 0.58
CA MET A 403 27.57 8.62 1.87
C MET A 403 26.69 7.82 2.83
N SER A 404 27.12 6.60 3.21
CA SER A 404 26.44 5.83 4.27
C SER A 404 26.90 6.24 5.69
N GLY A 405 28.03 6.96 5.77
CA GLY A 405 28.69 7.30 7.03
C GLY A 405 29.35 6.12 7.74
N PHE A 406 29.42 4.95 7.10
CA PHE A 406 30.18 3.81 7.60
C PHE A 406 31.64 3.90 7.14
N ILE A 407 32.58 3.75 8.08
CA ILE A 407 34.02 3.80 7.82
C ILE A 407 34.64 2.47 8.24
N TYR A 408 35.21 1.77 7.27
CA TYR A 408 36.00 0.55 7.46
C TYR A 408 37.44 0.93 7.82
N LYS A 409 38.12 0.09 8.62
CA LYS A 409 39.56 0.23 8.84
C LYS A 409 40.29 -0.77 7.95
N SER A 410 40.92 -0.28 6.89
CA SER A 410 41.56 -1.11 5.87
C SER A 410 43.04 -0.83 5.68
N VAL A 411 43.75 -1.80 5.10
CA VAL A 411 45.21 -1.74 4.93
C VAL A 411 45.59 -1.67 3.45
N CYS A 412 46.77 -1.13 3.13
CA CYS A 412 47.26 -1.02 1.76
C CYS A 412 47.60 -2.39 1.13
N ASP A 413 47.97 -2.40 -0.16
CA ASP A 413 48.32 -3.60 -0.90
C ASP A 413 49.36 -4.49 -0.18
N CYS A 414 50.43 -3.88 0.33
CA CYS A 414 51.52 -4.60 1.01
C CYS A 414 51.21 -4.98 2.47
N GLY A 415 50.12 -4.45 3.04
CA GLY A 415 49.74 -4.72 4.42
C GLY A 415 50.47 -3.88 5.49
N ARG A 416 51.21 -2.82 5.12
CA ARG A 416 52.01 -2.02 6.08
C ARG A 416 51.34 -0.76 6.63
N LYS A 417 50.50 -0.10 5.83
CA LYS A 417 49.81 1.15 6.19
C LYS A 417 48.32 0.91 6.34
N THR A 418 47.74 1.41 7.42
CA THR A 418 46.30 1.34 7.70
C THR A 418 45.66 2.72 7.55
N ALA A 419 44.48 2.79 6.96
CA ALA A 419 43.68 4.01 6.83
C ALA A 419 42.18 3.73 7.01
N GLY A 420 41.41 4.79 7.25
CA GLY A 420 39.96 4.74 7.16
C GLY A 420 39.53 4.63 5.70
N ARG A 421 38.52 3.82 5.44
CA ARG A 421 37.93 3.58 4.12
C ARG A 421 36.44 3.86 4.21
N ASP A 422 35.98 4.83 3.43
CA ASP A 422 34.56 5.08 3.27
C ASP A 422 33.88 3.91 2.56
N ASP A 423 32.62 3.68 2.91
CA ASP A 423 31.79 2.65 2.29
C ASP A 423 31.54 2.95 0.80
N PRO A 424 32.03 2.09 -0.12
CA PRO A 424 32.05 2.42 -1.53
C PRO A 424 30.69 2.21 -2.19
N TYR A 425 30.32 3.11 -3.11
CA TYR A 425 29.14 3.00 -3.97
C TYR A 425 29.48 2.56 -5.41
N THR A 426 30.77 2.46 -5.73
CA THR A 426 31.24 2.04 -7.07
C THR A 426 32.39 1.05 -6.95
N ALA A 427 32.50 0.15 -7.92
CA ALA A 427 33.56 -0.86 -7.98
C ALA A 427 34.96 -0.25 -7.97
N ILE A 428 35.16 0.86 -8.69
CA ILE A 428 36.46 1.54 -8.78
C ILE A 428 36.89 2.14 -7.43
N ARG A 429 35.97 2.71 -6.64
CA ARG A 429 36.26 3.15 -5.26
C ARG A 429 36.53 1.96 -4.34
N ALA A 430 35.76 0.90 -4.51
CA ALA A 430 35.88 -0.32 -3.71
C ALA A 430 37.19 -1.09 -3.96
N ASN A 431 37.74 -1.09 -5.17
CA ASN A 431 38.86 -1.98 -5.50
C ASN A 431 40.13 -1.28 -5.98
N TYR A 432 40.07 0.01 -6.34
CA TYR A 432 41.20 0.70 -6.96
C TYR A 432 41.57 2.01 -6.25
N ILE A 433 40.69 3.02 -6.24
CA ILE A 433 41.00 4.39 -5.80
C ILE A 433 41.53 4.42 -4.36
N PHE A 434 40.86 3.74 -3.43
CA PHE A 434 41.31 3.66 -2.04
C PHE A 434 42.76 3.14 -1.92
N TYR A 435 43.08 2.08 -2.68
CA TYR A 435 44.39 1.45 -2.64
C TYR A 435 45.46 2.34 -3.28
N GLN A 436 45.11 3.11 -4.31
CA GLN A 436 45.99 4.10 -4.92
C GLN A 436 46.32 5.25 -3.94
N GLN A 437 45.31 5.77 -3.25
CA GLN A 437 45.46 6.83 -2.25
C GLN A 437 46.34 6.39 -1.08
N ILE A 438 46.03 5.25 -0.46
CA ILE A 438 46.82 4.74 0.66
C ILE A 438 48.24 4.30 0.25
N ALA A 439 48.43 3.89 -1.02
CA ALA A 439 49.74 3.57 -1.55
C ALA A 439 50.63 4.81 -1.66
N ALA A 440 50.09 5.99 -1.98
CA ALA A 440 50.86 7.23 -1.99
C ALA A 440 51.45 7.60 -0.60
N GLU A 441 50.80 7.15 0.47
CA GLU A 441 51.27 7.31 1.86
C GLU A 441 52.10 6.13 2.37
N CYS A 442 52.41 5.15 1.51
CA CYS A 442 53.09 3.92 1.87
C CYS A 442 54.24 3.62 0.91
N VAL A 443 55.28 2.95 1.42
CA VAL A 443 56.39 2.48 0.59
C VAL A 443 55.99 1.42 -0.46
N CYS A 444 54.72 0.99 -0.50
CA CYS A 444 54.24 0.04 -1.50
C CYS A 444 53.99 0.62 -2.89
N ALA A 445 53.98 1.94 -3.04
CA ALA A 445 53.96 2.58 -4.34
C ALA A 445 55.21 2.21 -5.16
N ASP A 446 56.36 2.09 -4.50
CA ASP A 446 57.66 1.86 -5.15
C ASP A 446 58.06 0.37 -5.24
N LEU A 447 57.22 -0.54 -4.74
CA LEU A 447 57.51 -1.98 -4.78
C LEU A 447 57.34 -2.55 -6.19
N LYS A 448 58.18 -3.52 -6.54
CA LYS A 448 58.03 -4.28 -7.79
C LYS A 448 56.65 -4.92 -7.82
N ARG A 449 55.90 -4.67 -8.89
CA ARG A 449 54.54 -5.14 -9.12
C ARG A 449 54.47 -6.03 -10.36
N ILE A 450 53.54 -7.00 -10.34
CA ILE A 450 53.10 -7.67 -11.55
C ILE A 450 51.81 -6.98 -11.98
N GLU A 451 51.83 -6.36 -13.15
CA GLU A 451 50.65 -5.69 -13.72
C GLU A 451 49.71 -6.73 -14.31
N PHE A 452 48.41 -6.54 -14.06
CA PHE A 452 47.36 -7.37 -14.63
C PHE A 452 46.82 -6.72 -15.90
N PRO A 453 46.40 -7.51 -16.91
CA PRO A 453 45.86 -6.97 -18.14
C PRO A 453 44.63 -6.10 -17.89
N ILE A 454 44.68 -4.85 -18.36
CA ILE A 454 43.56 -3.91 -18.35
C ILE A 454 43.24 -3.47 -19.79
N PHE A 455 42.05 -2.95 -19.99
CA PHE A 455 41.64 -2.39 -21.26
C PHE A 455 42.45 -1.14 -21.60
N GLU A 456 43.07 -1.15 -22.78
CA GLU A 456 43.80 -0.01 -23.33
C GLU A 456 43.08 0.49 -24.59
N PRO A 457 42.41 1.65 -24.53
CA PRO A 457 41.66 2.16 -25.68
C PRO A 457 42.62 2.60 -26.79
N SER A 458 42.35 2.15 -28.03
CA SER A 458 43.07 2.63 -29.22
C SER A 458 42.49 3.93 -29.80
N ILE A 459 41.29 4.33 -29.36
CA ILE A 459 40.55 5.51 -29.81
C ILE A 459 39.91 6.22 -28.61
N THR A 460 39.51 7.50 -28.77
CA THR A 460 38.88 8.29 -27.70
C THR A 460 37.47 7.84 -27.37
N GLU A 461 36.75 7.25 -28.33
CA GLU A 461 35.39 6.75 -28.15
C GLU A 461 35.40 5.23 -27.96
N PHE A 462 35.30 4.78 -26.72
CA PHE A 462 35.17 3.37 -26.35
C PHE A 462 33.98 3.18 -25.41
N LYS A 463 33.41 1.98 -25.39
CA LYS A 463 32.17 1.70 -24.62
C LYS A 463 32.25 0.40 -23.84
N ALA A 464 31.34 0.23 -22.89
CA ALA A 464 31.14 -1.05 -22.21
C ALA A 464 30.63 -2.11 -23.21
N ALA A 465 31.17 -3.32 -23.15
CA ALA A 465 30.66 -4.45 -23.92
C ALA A 465 29.27 -4.88 -23.39
N THR A 466 28.33 -5.18 -24.30
CA THR A 466 27.02 -5.75 -23.94
C THR A 466 27.11 -7.27 -23.97
N ILE A 467 27.10 -7.92 -22.81
CA ILE A 467 27.22 -9.38 -22.71
C ILE A 467 25.81 -9.95 -22.45
N SER A 468 25.20 -10.55 -23.47
CA SER A 468 23.93 -11.31 -23.35
C SER A 468 24.20 -12.77 -22.99
N GLU A 469 23.45 -13.34 -22.05
CA GLU A 469 23.62 -14.72 -21.52
C GLU A 469 23.27 -15.85 -22.51
N SER A 470 23.23 -15.61 -23.81
CA SER A 470 22.76 -16.58 -24.81
C SER A 470 23.61 -16.64 -26.07
N ASP A 471 24.86 -17.08 -25.97
CA ASP A 471 25.60 -17.59 -27.13
C ASP A 471 26.55 -18.72 -26.70
N ASP A 472 25.95 -19.88 -26.45
CA ASP A 472 26.67 -21.16 -26.52
C ASP A 472 27.01 -21.46 -27.98
N LEU A 473 28.32 -21.53 -28.26
CA LEU A 473 28.96 -22.40 -29.24
C LEU A 473 28.47 -22.35 -30.70
N THR A 474 28.90 -21.34 -31.46
CA THR A 474 29.22 -21.55 -32.89
C THR A 474 30.47 -20.75 -33.29
N PRO A 475 31.47 -21.37 -33.93
CA PRO A 475 32.50 -20.62 -34.63
C PRO A 475 31.88 -20.10 -35.93
N VAL A 476 31.80 -18.77 -36.08
CA VAL A 476 31.46 -18.12 -37.35
C VAL A 476 32.54 -18.47 -38.36
N LEU A 477 32.33 -19.54 -39.11
CA LEU A 477 33.03 -19.82 -40.35
C LEU A 477 32.45 -18.89 -41.42
N SER A 478 33.24 -17.90 -41.81
CA SER A 478 32.97 -17.14 -43.01
C SER A 478 33.14 -18.06 -44.22
N ASP A 479 32.11 -17.99 -45.06
CA ASP A 479 31.91 -18.72 -46.29
C ASP A 479 33.08 -18.53 -47.29
N ARG A 480 33.95 -19.54 -47.45
CA ARG A 480 34.72 -19.79 -48.67
C ARG A 480 34.97 -21.29 -48.85
N THR A 481 34.32 -21.84 -49.87
CA THR A 481 34.46 -23.17 -50.43
C THR A 481 35.89 -23.49 -50.92
N VAL A 482 36.59 -24.40 -50.26
CA VAL A 482 37.69 -25.23 -50.84
C VAL A 482 37.75 -26.58 -50.09
N PRO A 483 37.94 -27.75 -50.76
CA PRO A 483 37.88 -29.06 -50.12
C PRO A 483 39.12 -29.41 -49.27
N LEU A 484 38.88 -30.23 -48.24
CA LEU A 484 39.83 -30.70 -47.22
C LEU A 484 41.08 -31.42 -47.75
N SER A 485 42.21 -31.18 -47.08
CA SER A 485 43.29 -32.15 -46.86
C SER A 485 43.68 -32.15 -45.37
N PRO A 486 44.04 -33.31 -44.76
CA PRO A 486 44.32 -33.40 -43.34
C PRO A 486 45.80 -33.14 -43.01
N GLU A 487 46.07 -32.78 -41.75
CA GLU A 487 47.38 -32.57 -41.10
C GLU A 487 47.91 -31.12 -41.03
N VAL A 488 47.32 -30.30 -40.15
CA VAL A 488 48.05 -29.23 -39.45
C VAL A 488 47.62 -29.20 -37.98
N LYS A 489 48.59 -29.23 -37.08
CA LYS A 489 48.42 -29.08 -35.62
C LYS A 489 47.73 -27.76 -35.31
N LEU A 490 46.64 -27.82 -34.53
CA LEU A 490 45.92 -26.66 -34.02
C LEU A 490 46.78 -25.92 -32.98
N GLU A 491 47.65 -25.01 -33.43
CA GLU A 491 48.14 -23.94 -32.56
C GLU A 491 46.95 -23.02 -32.24
N SER A 492 46.73 -22.80 -30.95
CA SER A 492 45.66 -21.95 -30.42
C SER A 492 45.77 -20.54 -30.99
N LEU A 493 44.80 -20.13 -31.82
CA LEU A 493 44.62 -18.75 -32.25
C LEU A 493 44.34 -17.89 -31.01
N VAL A 494 45.37 -17.20 -30.50
CA VAL A 494 45.25 -16.21 -29.44
C VAL A 494 44.44 -15.03 -30.01
N ARG A 495 43.18 -14.90 -29.60
CA ARG A 495 42.37 -13.71 -29.95
C ARG A 495 43.00 -12.48 -29.29
N GLN A 496 43.21 -11.42 -30.08
CA GLN A 496 43.74 -10.16 -29.58
C GLN A 496 42.72 -9.48 -28.64
N PRO A 497 43.18 -8.79 -27.57
CA PRO A 497 42.30 -8.00 -26.73
C PRO A 497 41.55 -6.91 -27.51
N SER A 498 40.31 -6.65 -27.11
CA SER A 498 39.49 -5.56 -27.65
C SER A 498 40.08 -4.20 -27.26
N THR A 499 40.11 -3.27 -28.21
CA THR A 499 40.61 -1.90 -28.01
C THR A 499 39.52 -0.83 -28.12
N THR A 500 38.27 -1.24 -28.37
CA THR A 500 37.09 -0.35 -28.50
C THR A 500 35.99 -0.66 -27.49
N GLU A 501 35.96 -1.87 -26.93
CA GLU A 501 35.00 -2.29 -25.92
C GLU A 501 35.69 -2.89 -24.69
N TYR A 502 35.28 -2.46 -23.49
CA TYR A 502 35.83 -2.94 -22.22
C TYR A 502 34.84 -3.83 -21.44
N LEU A 503 35.38 -4.67 -20.56
CA LEU A 503 34.61 -5.50 -19.63
C LEU A 503 34.07 -4.62 -18.48
N PRO A 504 32.74 -4.50 -18.28
CA PRO A 504 32.17 -3.64 -17.23
C PRO A 504 32.52 -4.12 -15.82
N GLY A 505 32.49 -5.43 -15.60
CA GLY A 505 32.85 -6.06 -14.34
C GLY A 505 34.33 -6.44 -14.25
N MET A 506 34.63 -7.33 -13.32
CA MET A 506 35.94 -7.97 -13.20
C MET A 506 36.02 -9.23 -14.08
N LEU A 507 37.25 -9.64 -14.40
CA LEU A 507 37.51 -10.88 -15.12
C LEU A 507 36.99 -12.12 -14.37
N THR A 508 36.25 -12.95 -15.08
CA THR A 508 35.72 -14.25 -14.63
C THR A 508 36.11 -15.36 -15.61
N LEU A 509 36.00 -16.62 -15.19
CA LEU A 509 36.20 -17.77 -16.09
C LEU A 509 35.19 -17.83 -17.25
N SER A 510 34.05 -17.16 -17.12
CA SER A 510 33.00 -17.05 -18.14
C SER A 510 33.13 -15.78 -18.98
N SER A 511 34.11 -14.90 -18.71
CA SER A 511 34.28 -13.66 -19.46
C SER A 511 34.71 -13.93 -20.91
N PRO A 512 34.17 -13.20 -21.91
CA PRO A 512 34.55 -13.40 -23.30
C PRO A 512 36.06 -13.19 -23.54
N PRO A 513 36.73 -14.04 -24.34
CA PRO A 513 38.15 -13.90 -24.64
C PRO A 513 38.46 -12.55 -25.30
N GLY A 514 39.40 -11.81 -24.73
CA GLY A 514 39.87 -10.52 -25.25
C GLY A 514 39.19 -9.28 -24.64
N LEU A 515 38.12 -9.41 -23.84
CA LEU A 515 37.58 -8.29 -23.07
C LEU A 515 38.31 -8.15 -21.73
N LEU A 516 38.77 -6.94 -21.42
CA LEU A 516 39.53 -6.63 -20.21
C LEU A 516 38.86 -5.50 -19.41
N PRO A 517 39.03 -5.45 -18.09
CA PRO A 517 38.47 -4.39 -17.25
C PRO A 517 39.27 -3.09 -17.40
N VAL A 518 38.63 -1.95 -17.14
CA VAL A 518 39.26 -0.61 -17.20
C VAL A 518 40.28 -0.35 -16.07
N PHE A 519 40.23 -1.12 -14.98
CA PHE A 519 41.20 -1.04 -13.89
C PHE A 519 41.40 -2.42 -13.26
N SER A 520 42.58 -2.65 -12.69
CA SER A 520 42.85 -3.88 -11.94
C SER A 520 42.23 -3.81 -10.54
N SER A 521 41.33 -4.75 -10.23
CA SER A 521 40.83 -4.97 -8.87
C SER A 521 41.79 -5.78 -7.99
N TRP A 522 42.84 -6.33 -8.59
CA TRP A 522 43.84 -7.19 -7.97
C TRP A 522 45.18 -6.45 -7.88
N SER A 523 46.03 -6.85 -6.93
CA SER A 523 47.38 -6.30 -6.81
C SER A 523 48.35 -7.38 -6.36
N LEU A 524 49.52 -7.46 -6.99
CA LEU A 524 50.58 -8.41 -6.63
C LEU A 524 51.92 -7.70 -6.53
N VAL A 525 52.42 -7.54 -5.31
CA VAL A 525 53.63 -6.78 -4.99
C VAL A 525 54.70 -7.65 -4.35
N CYS A 526 55.96 -7.39 -4.69
CA CYS A 526 57.12 -8.00 -4.05
C CYS A 526 57.59 -7.12 -2.90
N LEU A 527 57.51 -7.60 -1.66
CA LEU A 527 58.01 -6.90 -0.48
C LEU A 527 59.53 -6.82 -0.41
N GLY A 528 60.22 -7.70 -1.15
CA GLY A 528 61.68 -7.78 -1.21
C GLY A 528 62.20 -9.22 -1.08
N PRO A 529 63.45 -9.40 -0.62
CA PRO A 529 64.05 -10.73 -0.47
C PRO A 529 63.30 -11.63 0.52
N SER A 530 63.33 -12.94 0.29
CA SER A 530 62.74 -13.98 1.15
C SER A 530 63.18 -13.89 2.62
N SER A 531 64.37 -13.35 2.88
CA SER A 531 64.92 -13.15 4.23
C SER A 531 64.17 -12.11 5.08
N ILE A 532 63.28 -11.31 4.49
CA ILE A 532 62.39 -10.40 5.23
C ILE A 532 61.47 -11.19 6.16
N TYR A 533 61.09 -12.41 5.77
CA TYR A 533 60.30 -13.30 6.62
C TYR A 533 61.21 -14.28 7.37
N SER A 534 60.99 -14.36 8.69
CA SER A 534 61.62 -15.37 9.54
C SER A 534 60.55 -16.21 10.22
N HIS A 535 60.59 -17.53 10.02
CA HIS A 535 59.60 -18.45 10.59
C HIS A 535 59.63 -18.52 12.13
N ASN A 536 60.72 -18.07 12.77
CA ASN A 536 60.83 -18.01 14.23
C ASN A 536 60.20 -16.75 14.84
N VAL A 537 60.03 -15.69 14.04
CA VAL A 537 59.54 -14.37 14.51
C VAL A 537 58.15 -14.07 13.94
N GLY A 538 57.84 -14.59 12.76
CA GLY A 538 56.64 -14.24 12.00
C GLY A 538 56.80 -12.90 11.26
N ILE A 539 55.66 -12.33 10.87
CA ILE A 539 55.57 -11.01 10.26
C ILE A 539 55.61 -9.96 11.36
N SER A 540 56.59 -9.05 11.32
CA SER A 540 56.74 -8.02 12.37
C SER A 540 55.54 -7.08 12.43
N GLU A 541 54.97 -6.91 13.62
CA GLU A 541 53.86 -5.99 13.89
C GLU A 541 54.24 -4.52 13.65
N SER A 542 55.52 -4.17 13.86
CA SER A 542 56.03 -2.82 13.58
C SER A 542 55.91 -2.41 12.11
N TYR A 543 55.96 -3.39 11.20
CA TYR A 543 55.83 -3.16 9.77
C TYR A 543 54.43 -3.49 9.27
N HIS A 544 53.74 -4.48 9.84
CA HIS A 544 52.40 -4.90 9.43
C HIS A 544 51.46 -4.87 10.64
N PRO A 545 50.83 -3.71 10.93
CA PRO A 545 50.01 -3.55 12.13
C PRO A 545 48.67 -4.28 12.01
N GLY A 546 48.03 -4.53 13.15
CA GLY A 546 46.65 -5.01 13.25
C GLY A 546 46.47 -6.53 13.31
N PHE A 547 47.55 -7.31 13.24
CA PHE A 547 47.46 -8.75 13.46
C PHE A 547 47.04 -9.05 14.91
N MET A 548 46.10 -9.98 15.07
CA MET A 548 45.79 -10.56 16.36
C MET A 548 47.01 -11.31 16.90
N SER A 549 47.16 -11.33 18.22
CA SER A 549 48.32 -11.92 18.89
C SER A 549 48.57 -13.36 18.41
N PHE A 550 49.80 -13.60 17.94
CA PHE A 550 50.30 -14.91 17.49
C PHE A 550 49.62 -15.49 16.24
N THR A 551 48.95 -14.66 15.42
CA THR A 551 48.32 -15.07 14.15
C THR A 551 49.11 -14.62 12.92
N ASN A 552 50.21 -13.89 13.12
CA ASN A 552 51.05 -13.23 12.12
C ASN A 552 52.14 -14.14 11.53
N TYR A 553 51.90 -15.44 11.41
CA TYR A 553 52.88 -16.41 10.90
C TYR A 553 52.43 -17.00 9.57
N LEU A 554 53.39 -17.39 8.72
CA LEU A 554 53.14 -18.13 7.50
C LEU A 554 53.35 -19.63 7.76
N LEU A 555 52.64 -20.46 7.02
CA LEU A 555 52.68 -21.90 7.15
C LEU A 555 53.78 -22.50 6.27
N PRO A 556 54.65 -23.38 6.79
CA PRO A 556 55.60 -24.13 5.98
C PRO A 556 54.87 -25.16 5.11
N TRP A 557 55.12 -25.12 3.81
CA TRP A 557 54.62 -26.06 2.82
C TRP A 557 55.81 -26.76 2.16
N ASP A 558 55.98 -28.05 2.49
CA ASP A 558 57.03 -28.89 1.93
C ASP A 558 56.51 -29.55 0.64
N VAL A 559 57.13 -29.21 -0.49
CA VAL A 559 56.73 -29.69 -1.82
C VAL A 559 57.82 -30.59 -2.38
N THR A 560 57.45 -31.81 -2.78
CA THR A 560 58.37 -32.75 -3.44
C THR A 560 58.40 -32.50 -4.93
N VAL A 561 59.59 -32.21 -5.47
CA VAL A 561 59.79 -31.95 -6.90
C VAL A 561 60.49 -33.15 -7.54
N GLY A 562 59.92 -33.69 -8.61
CA GLY A 562 60.36 -34.93 -9.25
C GLY A 562 61.19 -34.70 -10.51
N MET A 563 62.51 -34.87 -10.42
CA MET A 563 63.45 -34.73 -11.55
C MET A 563 63.05 -35.64 -12.73
N LYS A 564 62.71 -35.05 -13.87
CA LYS A 564 62.64 -35.82 -15.13
C LYS A 564 64.06 -36.18 -15.58
N SER A 565 64.38 -37.47 -15.59
CA SER A 565 65.64 -38.01 -16.12
C SER A 565 65.84 -37.53 -17.57
N LYS A 566 66.98 -36.87 -17.83
CA LYS A 566 67.48 -36.70 -19.21
C LYS A 566 67.66 -38.09 -19.81
N LYS A 567 66.99 -38.38 -20.93
CA LYS A 567 67.15 -39.63 -21.70
C LYS A 567 68.61 -39.75 -22.17
N ALA A 568 69.38 -40.63 -21.56
CA ALA A 568 70.67 -41.05 -22.09
C ALA A 568 70.46 -41.99 -23.29
N TRP A 569 71.04 -41.65 -24.43
CA TRP A 569 71.09 -42.50 -25.62
C TRP A 569 72.03 -43.69 -25.37
N PRO A 570 71.70 -44.93 -25.78
CA PRO A 570 72.57 -46.07 -25.54
C PRO A 570 73.67 -46.15 -26.60
N ALA A 571 74.93 -46.05 -26.16
CA ALA A 571 76.09 -46.42 -26.97
C ALA A 571 76.22 -47.95 -27.03
N ILE A 572 76.38 -48.47 -28.25
CA ILE A 572 76.62 -49.89 -28.56
C ILE A 572 78.10 -50.19 -28.33
N GLY A 573 78.41 -51.13 -27.45
CA GLY A 573 79.77 -51.63 -27.21
C GLY A 573 79.76 -52.99 -26.51
N LYS A 574 80.39 -53.98 -27.17
CA LYS A 574 80.38 -55.42 -26.84
C LYS A 574 81.33 -55.79 -25.69
N TYR A 575 81.09 -57.00 -25.17
CA TYR A 575 81.86 -57.83 -24.21
C TYR A 575 81.46 -57.75 -22.74
N ALA A 576 81.11 -58.92 -22.21
CA ALA A 576 80.71 -59.20 -20.85
C ALA A 576 81.90 -59.67 -20.01
N THR A 577 82.02 -59.17 -18.78
CA THR A 577 82.61 -59.89 -17.64
C THR A 577 82.16 -59.32 -16.28
N ARG A 578 81.42 -60.15 -15.54
CA ARG A 578 81.29 -60.28 -14.06
C ARG A 578 81.87 -59.16 -13.17
N VAL A 579 81.02 -58.38 -12.46
CA VAL A 579 81.24 -57.84 -11.08
C VAL A 579 79.88 -57.44 -10.43
N LYS A 580 79.73 -57.82 -9.14
CA LYS A 580 78.86 -57.35 -8.02
C LYS A 580 77.54 -56.59 -8.30
N LYS A 581 76.46 -57.09 -7.68
CA LYS A 581 75.21 -56.36 -7.38
C LYS A 581 75.52 -55.01 -6.71
N GLY A 582 75.48 -53.92 -7.48
CA GLY A 582 75.31 -52.56 -6.98
C GLY A 582 73.81 -52.27 -6.80
N LYS A 583 73.45 -51.71 -5.65
CA LYS A 583 72.12 -51.13 -5.37
C LYS A 583 71.72 -50.18 -6.51
N PRO A 584 70.45 -50.15 -6.95
CA PRO A 584 69.98 -49.06 -7.79
C PRO A 584 70.11 -47.76 -6.97
N THR A 585 70.81 -46.76 -7.52
CA THR A 585 70.76 -45.39 -7.03
C THR A 585 69.35 -44.87 -7.20
N THR A 586 68.55 -44.99 -6.13
CA THR A 586 67.25 -44.33 -5.99
C THR A 586 67.51 -42.83 -6.08
N THR A 587 67.05 -42.19 -7.16
CA THR A 587 66.95 -40.73 -7.24
C THR A 587 66.03 -40.26 -6.11
N VAL A 588 66.62 -39.67 -5.06
CA VAL A 588 65.87 -39.13 -3.93
C VAL A 588 65.13 -37.87 -4.41
N PRO A 589 63.79 -37.81 -4.32
CA PRO A 589 63.07 -36.59 -4.65
C PRO A 589 63.49 -35.45 -3.70
N GLN A 590 63.79 -34.28 -4.25
CA GLN A 590 64.19 -33.11 -3.46
C GLN A 590 62.93 -32.40 -2.95
N SER A 591 62.76 -32.34 -1.63
CA SER A 591 61.70 -31.57 -0.99
C SER A 591 62.14 -30.12 -0.80
N VAL A 592 61.33 -29.17 -1.27
CA VAL A 592 61.58 -27.73 -1.12
C VAL A 592 60.52 -27.13 -0.20
N LYS A 593 60.94 -26.27 0.73
CA LYS A 593 60.05 -25.60 1.69
C LYS A 593 59.68 -24.21 1.20
N VAL A 594 58.39 -23.96 1.00
CA VAL A 594 57.77 -22.67 0.67
C VAL A 594 56.99 -22.19 1.89
N PHE A 595 56.88 -20.89 2.14
CA PHE A 595 55.98 -20.38 3.19
C PHE A 595 54.80 -19.67 2.56
N ILE A 596 53.58 -20.05 2.96
CA ILE A 596 52.33 -19.51 2.43
C ILE A 596 51.37 -19.09 3.54
N GLY A 597 50.53 -18.09 3.28
CA GLY A 597 49.53 -17.63 4.24
C GLY A 597 48.36 -16.92 3.57
N VAL A 598 47.20 -17.02 4.19
CA VAL A 598 45.93 -16.43 3.74
C VAL A 598 45.39 -15.51 4.83
N GLU A 599 45.39 -14.21 4.55
CA GLU A 599 45.16 -13.14 5.51
C GLU A 599 43.73 -12.61 5.46
N TYR A 600 43.06 -12.64 6.61
CA TYR A 600 41.73 -12.11 6.80
C TYR A 600 41.78 -10.74 7.47
N GLU A 601 40.91 -9.83 7.05
CA GLU A 601 40.78 -8.47 7.57
C GLU A 601 39.30 -8.20 7.93
N CYS A 602 39.02 -7.77 9.16
CA CYS A 602 37.66 -7.39 9.56
C CYS A 602 37.43 -5.87 9.47
N PRO A 603 36.17 -5.38 9.44
CA PRO A 603 35.86 -3.94 9.37
C PRO A 603 36.46 -3.09 10.48
N SER A 604 36.83 -3.68 11.62
CA SER A 604 37.51 -3.00 12.73
C SER A 604 39.04 -2.95 12.58
N GLY A 605 39.60 -3.53 11.53
CA GLY A 605 41.04 -3.57 11.24
C GLY A 605 41.82 -4.67 11.96
N HIS A 606 41.15 -5.66 12.56
CA HIS A 606 41.85 -6.86 13.04
C HIS A 606 42.20 -7.76 11.88
N ARG A 607 43.42 -8.32 11.92
CA ARG A 607 43.97 -9.20 10.90
C ARG A 607 44.39 -10.52 11.50
N PHE A 608 44.27 -11.61 10.76
CA PHE A 608 44.72 -12.92 11.21
C PHE A 608 44.89 -13.87 10.02
N MET A 609 45.70 -14.92 10.20
CA MET A 609 45.83 -16.01 9.24
C MET A 609 45.00 -17.22 9.68
N LEU A 610 44.55 -18.03 8.73
CA LEU A 610 44.00 -19.37 8.99
C LEU A 610 45.05 -20.46 8.73
N SER A 611 44.99 -21.56 9.49
CA SER A 611 45.81 -22.76 9.27
C SER A 611 45.08 -23.89 8.56
N ALA A 612 43.75 -23.82 8.51
CA ALA A 612 42.86 -24.68 7.71
C ALA A 612 41.54 -23.91 7.48
N PRO A 613 40.64 -24.38 6.57
CA PRO A 613 39.37 -23.69 6.27
C PRO A 613 38.50 -23.37 7.50
N ASP A 614 38.59 -24.20 8.54
CA ASP A 614 37.82 -24.14 9.78
C ASP A 614 38.65 -23.73 11.00
N ARG A 615 39.93 -23.37 10.82
CA ARG A 615 40.88 -23.20 11.93
C ARG A 615 41.72 -21.95 11.82
N LEU A 616 41.60 -21.09 12.83
CA LEU A 616 42.46 -19.92 13.01
C LEU A 616 43.88 -20.32 13.41
N LEU A 617 44.88 -19.71 12.78
CA LEU A 617 46.28 -19.95 13.09
C LEU A 617 46.64 -19.35 14.45
N LYS A 618 47.20 -20.17 15.34
CA LYS A 618 47.82 -19.71 16.59
C LYS A 618 49.21 -20.30 16.74
N ALA A 619 50.24 -19.49 16.53
CA ALA A 619 51.61 -19.87 16.82
C ALA A 619 51.89 -19.82 18.33
N THR A 620 52.81 -20.65 18.81
CA THR A 620 53.32 -20.54 20.19
C THR A 620 54.48 -19.53 20.19
N PRO A 621 54.53 -18.56 21.12
CA PRO A 621 55.58 -17.53 21.13
C PRO A 621 56.98 -18.18 21.14
N GLY A 622 57.84 -17.81 20.20
CA GLY A 622 59.22 -18.33 20.11
C GLY A 622 59.35 -19.79 19.66
N SER A 623 58.28 -20.41 19.18
CA SER A 623 58.26 -21.79 18.69
C SER A 623 57.87 -21.86 17.22
N LEU A 624 58.35 -22.91 16.55
CA LEU A 624 57.96 -23.26 15.19
C LEU A 624 56.43 -23.46 15.08
N VAL A 625 55.87 -22.98 13.97
CA VAL A 625 54.47 -23.27 13.59
C VAL A 625 54.34 -24.77 13.34
N LYS A 626 53.47 -25.44 14.11
CA LYS A 626 53.26 -26.89 14.02
C LYS A 626 52.36 -27.30 12.84
N ASP A 627 51.51 -26.39 12.40
CA ASP A 627 50.59 -26.61 11.28
C ASP A 627 51.35 -26.49 9.94
N THR A 628 51.03 -27.36 8.99
CA THR A 628 51.58 -27.34 7.62
C THR A 628 50.69 -26.53 6.67
N GLY A 629 51.30 -25.91 5.67
CA GLY A 629 50.60 -25.19 4.60
C GLY A 629 49.83 -26.09 3.64
N LEU A 630 50.00 -27.42 3.71
CA LEU A 630 49.33 -28.38 2.82
C LEU A 630 47.80 -28.19 2.82
N LYS A 631 47.19 -27.99 3.99
CA LYS A 631 45.74 -27.83 4.12
C LYS A 631 45.22 -26.60 3.37
N ILE A 632 45.92 -25.48 3.45
CA ILE A 632 45.51 -24.25 2.75
C ILE A 632 45.83 -24.30 1.25
N ALA A 633 46.72 -25.18 0.81
CA ALA A 633 47.06 -25.36 -0.60
C ALA A 633 46.06 -26.30 -1.32
N GLU A 634 45.61 -27.36 -0.64
CA GLU A 634 44.77 -28.41 -1.22
C GLU A 634 43.27 -28.25 -0.94
N SER A 635 42.88 -27.38 0.00
CA SER A 635 41.47 -27.15 0.36
C SER A 635 40.97 -25.80 -0.14
N ASP A 636 39.66 -25.70 -0.36
CA ASP A 636 39.00 -24.41 -0.57
C ASP A 636 39.00 -23.63 0.75
N MET A 637 39.48 -22.39 0.71
CA MET A 637 39.52 -21.50 1.86
C MET A 637 38.28 -20.59 1.87
N PRO A 638 37.63 -20.34 3.01
CA PRO A 638 36.44 -19.47 3.04
C PRO A 638 36.84 -18.04 2.68
N LEU A 639 36.04 -17.36 1.85
CA LEU A 639 36.24 -15.95 1.54
C LEU A 639 35.92 -15.06 2.76
N TYR A 640 35.03 -15.52 3.64
CA TYR A 640 34.62 -14.81 4.84
C TYR A 640 34.71 -15.70 6.08
N TYR A 641 35.24 -15.17 7.18
CA TYR A 641 35.46 -15.92 8.43
C TYR A 641 35.15 -15.06 9.67
N GLN A 642 34.64 -15.68 10.73
CA GLN A 642 34.26 -14.97 11.96
C GLN A 642 35.48 -14.42 12.72
N CYS A 643 35.53 -13.10 12.92
CA CYS A 643 36.61 -12.46 13.69
C CYS A 643 36.35 -12.59 15.20
N SER A 644 37.40 -12.85 16.00
CA SER A 644 37.29 -12.89 17.46
C SER A 644 37.32 -11.50 18.14
N CYS A 645 36.84 -10.47 17.45
CA CYS A 645 36.73 -9.13 18.05
C CYS A 645 35.50 -9.06 18.96
N ARG A 646 35.44 -8.08 19.87
CA ARG A 646 34.31 -7.92 20.82
C ARG A 646 32.93 -7.85 20.13
N ALA A 647 32.89 -7.27 18.93
CA ALA A 647 31.67 -7.11 18.15
C ALA A 647 31.33 -8.33 17.26
N GLY A 648 32.16 -9.39 17.25
CA GLY A 648 31.90 -10.59 16.44
C GLY A 648 31.70 -10.30 14.96
N LYS A 649 32.48 -9.37 14.39
CA LYS A 649 32.37 -9.00 12.97
C LYS A 649 32.90 -10.11 12.07
N ILE A 650 32.42 -10.15 10.83
CA ILE A 650 32.94 -11.06 9.82
C ILE A 650 34.18 -10.41 9.17
N ALA A 651 35.23 -11.19 8.98
CA ALA A 651 36.46 -10.80 8.31
C ALA A 651 36.47 -11.39 6.89
N GLN A 652 37.02 -10.64 5.94
CA GLN A 652 37.18 -11.08 4.55
C GLN A 652 38.62 -11.49 4.28
N LEU A 653 38.83 -12.53 3.49
CA LEU A 653 40.14 -12.86 2.95
C LEU A 653 40.59 -11.73 2.01
N MET A 654 41.63 -10.99 2.42
CA MET A 654 42.08 -9.79 1.71
C MET A 654 43.48 -9.94 1.12
N ARG A 655 44.34 -10.84 1.64
CA ARG A 655 45.70 -11.01 1.09
C ARG A 655 46.19 -12.46 1.10
N ILE A 656 47.00 -12.80 0.11
CA ILE A 656 47.74 -14.06 0.02
C ILE A 656 49.23 -13.76 0.09
N HIS A 657 49.94 -14.45 0.96
CA HIS A 657 51.37 -14.30 1.21
C HIS A 657 52.13 -15.50 0.68
N VAL A 658 53.22 -15.26 -0.05
CA VAL A 658 54.11 -16.33 -0.55
C VAL A 658 55.57 -15.92 -0.39
N VAL A 659 56.34 -16.73 0.33
CA VAL A 659 57.81 -16.59 0.41
C VAL A 659 58.44 -17.71 -0.40
N THR A 660 59.05 -17.34 -1.53
CA THR A 660 59.66 -18.29 -2.46
C THR A 660 61.05 -18.74 -1.97
N PRO A 661 61.42 -20.01 -2.19
CA PRO A 661 62.66 -20.58 -1.70
C PRO A 661 63.88 -20.10 -2.52
N LYS A 662 65.07 -20.40 -2.00
CA LYS A 662 66.34 -20.24 -2.73
C LYS A 662 66.64 -21.39 -3.71
N ALA A 663 65.88 -22.49 -3.61
CA ALA A 663 66.01 -23.62 -4.52
C ALA A 663 65.58 -23.24 -5.95
N PRO A 664 66.10 -23.91 -6.99
CA PRO A 664 65.79 -23.63 -8.39
C PRO A 664 64.40 -24.15 -8.77
N VAL A 665 63.36 -23.54 -8.20
CA VAL A 665 61.95 -23.84 -8.47
C VAL A 665 61.18 -22.53 -8.62
N TYR A 666 60.15 -22.51 -9.45
CA TYR A 666 59.23 -21.37 -9.55
C TYR A 666 57.96 -21.66 -8.76
N CYS A 667 57.63 -20.79 -7.82
CA CYS A 667 56.31 -20.81 -7.19
C CYS A 667 55.31 -20.11 -8.11
N THR A 668 54.09 -20.63 -8.22
CA THR A 668 53.02 -20.06 -9.05
C THR A 668 51.79 -19.72 -8.21
N LEU A 669 51.10 -18.63 -8.58
CA LEU A 669 49.81 -18.24 -8.02
C LEU A 669 48.71 -18.26 -9.08
N ASN A 670 47.59 -18.90 -8.77
CA ASN A 670 46.40 -18.96 -9.63
C ASN A 670 45.11 -18.84 -8.81
N PRO A 671 44.86 -17.70 -8.14
CA PRO A 671 43.70 -17.54 -7.28
C PRO A 671 42.42 -17.55 -8.11
N LYS A 672 41.46 -18.36 -7.68
CA LYS A 672 40.11 -18.44 -8.24
C LYS A 672 39.11 -18.23 -7.12
N ILE A 673 38.27 -17.20 -7.24
CA ILE A 673 37.37 -16.80 -6.15
C ILE A 673 35.92 -16.93 -6.59
N GLN A 674 35.14 -17.67 -5.82
CA GLN A 674 33.69 -17.75 -5.97
C GLN A 674 33.05 -17.02 -4.79
N PRO A 675 32.45 -15.83 -4.97
CA PRO A 675 31.99 -15.02 -3.84
C PRO A 675 30.72 -15.55 -3.16
N ALA A 676 29.93 -16.36 -3.86
CA ALA A 676 28.78 -17.08 -3.32
C ALA A 676 28.56 -18.39 -4.09
N ALA A 677 27.88 -19.36 -3.49
CA ALA A 677 27.51 -20.59 -4.20
C ALA A 677 26.72 -20.27 -5.48
N GLY A 678 27.18 -20.76 -6.63
CA GLY A 678 26.57 -20.49 -7.95
C GLY A 678 27.04 -19.19 -8.63
N ALA A 679 27.79 -18.32 -7.93
CA ALA A 679 28.35 -17.11 -8.54
C ALA A 679 29.49 -17.44 -9.52
N PRO A 680 29.78 -16.55 -10.49
CA PRO A 680 30.94 -16.63 -11.37
C PRO A 680 32.25 -16.75 -10.60
N ILE A 681 33.21 -17.43 -11.21
CA ILE A 681 34.55 -17.60 -10.63
C ILE A 681 35.45 -16.49 -11.14
N PHE A 682 35.83 -15.60 -10.25
CA PHE A 682 36.69 -14.45 -10.50
C PHE A 682 38.16 -14.85 -10.57
N ILE A 683 38.86 -14.28 -11.54
CA ILE A 683 40.29 -14.53 -11.82
C ILE A 683 41.03 -13.21 -12.03
N CYS A 684 42.35 -13.25 -11.87
CA CYS A 684 43.21 -12.08 -12.07
C CYS A 684 43.81 -11.97 -13.48
N THR A 685 43.91 -13.07 -14.23
CA THR A 685 44.41 -13.08 -15.62
C THR A 685 43.94 -14.34 -16.38
N ASN A 686 43.84 -14.23 -17.71
CA ASN A 686 43.57 -15.35 -18.62
C ASN A 686 44.86 -16.12 -19.02
N ASP A 687 46.04 -15.60 -18.69
CA ASP A 687 47.35 -16.17 -19.10
C ASP A 687 47.79 -17.38 -18.27
N GLY A 688 46.93 -17.84 -17.35
CA GLY A 688 47.20 -18.96 -16.45
C GLY A 688 47.99 -18.60 -15.18
N PRO A 689 48.62 -19.59 -14.52
CA PRO A 689 49.30 -19.36 -13.24
C PRO A 689 50.48 -18.39 -13.31
N ILE A 690 50.49 -17.40 -12.43
CA ILE A 690 51.49 -16.34 -12.37
C ILE A 690 52.78 -16.88 -11.74
N LYS A 691 53.90 -16.82 -12.47
CA LYS A 691 55.22 -17.24 -11.95
C LYS A 691 55.83 -16.16 -11.05
N LEU A 692 56.18 -16.54 -9.83
CA LEU A 692 56.86 -15.66 -8.87
C LEU A 692 58.38 -15.78 -8.96
N THR A 693 59.09 -14.68 -8.75
CA THR A 693 60.56 -14.70 -8.72
C THR A 693 61.08 -15.49 -7.53
N GLN A 694 62.20 -16.18 -7.71
CA GLN A 694 62.88 -16.94 -6.66
C GLN A 694 63.39 -16.05 -5.54
N SER A 695 63.60 -16.64 -4.35
CA SER A 695 64.18 -15.98 -3.17
C SER A 695 63.50 -14.66 -2.76
N ALA A 696 62.19 -14.53 -2.93
CA ALA A 696 61.44 -13.28 -2.73
C ALA A 696 60.18 -13.49 -1.86
N TYR A 697 59.69 -12.40 -1.27
CA TYR A 697 58.42 -12.37 -0.53
C TYR A 697 57.38 -11.57 -1.32
N TRP A 698 56.33 -12.25 -1.78
CA TRP A 698 55.21 -11.69 -2.52
C TRP A 698 53.94 -11.62 -1.68
N VAL A 699 53.17 -10.56 -1.91
CA VAL A 699 51.83 -10.37 -1.35
C VAL A 699 50.85 -10.05 -2.46
N MET A 700 49.79 -10.85 -2.56
CA MET A 700 48.67 -10.59 -3.45
C MET A 700 47.50 -10.03 -2.66
N ARG A 701 47.04 -8.83 -2.97
CA ARG A 701 45.81 -8.26 -2.41
C ARG A 701 44.62 -8.65 -3.29
N LEU A 702 43.58 -9.15 -2.64
CA LEU A 702 42.32 -9.56 -3.24
C LEU A 702 41.31 -8.39 -3.29
N PRO A 703 40.34 -8.43 -4.22
CA PRO A 703 39.25 -7.45 -4.30
C PRO A 703 38.48 -7.32 -2.98
N PHE A 704 38.04 -6.11 -2.66
CA PHE A 704 37.19 -5.83 -1.50
C PHE A 704 35.73 -6.15 -1.82
N VAL A 705 35.26 -5.78 -3.01
CA VAL A 705 33.94 -6.15 -3.54
C VAL A 705 34.12 -6.91 -4.85
N TYR A 706 33.38 -7.99 -5.05
CA TYR A 706 33.39 -8.76 -6.30
C TYR A 706 32.24 -8.28 -7.19
N VAL A 707 32.56 -7.86 -8.41
CA VAL A 707 31.59 -7.22 -9.33
C VAL A 707 31.66 -7.95 -10.67
N ALA A 708 30.59 -8.65 -11.02
CA ALA A 708 30.38 -9.20 -12.35
C ALA A 708 29.75 -8.11 -13.26
N ASP A 709 29.38 -8.48 -14.49
CA ASP A 709 28.91 -7.52 -15.47
C ASP A 709 27.52 -6.93 -15.14
N THR A 710 26.65 -7.71 -14.50
CA THR A 710 25.27 -7.32 -14.17
C THR A 710 25.02 -7.09 -12.69
N GLU A 711 25.84 -7.69 -11.81
CA GLU A 711 25.62 -7.67 -10.37
C GLU A 711 26.92 -7.59 -9.57
N HIS A 712 26.80 -7.20 -8.31
CA HIS A 712 27.88 -7.25 -7.34
C HIS A 712 27.51 -8.17 -6.18
N TYR A 713 28.51 -8.84 -5.63
CA TYR A 713 28.31 -9.82 -4.59
C TYR A 713 28.58 -9.21 -3.22
N GLN A 714 27.54 -9.16 -2.41
CA GLN A 714 27.64 -8.84 -0.99
C GLN A 714 28.25 -9.99 -0.20
N GLN A 715 28.59 -9.70 1.05
CA GLN A 715 29.22 -10.64 1.96
C GLN A 715 28.38 -11.92 2.12
N ASN A 716 28.92 -13.07 1.71
CA ASN A 716 28.22 -14.36 1.76
C ASN A 716 29.13 -15.45 2.33
N LEU A 717 28.70 -16.11 3.41
CA LEU A 717 29.49 -17.15 4.09
C LEU A 717 29.79 -18.39 3.22
N THR A 718 29.08 -18.57 2.12
CA THR A 718 29.35 -19.65 1.15
C THR A 718 30.50 -19.34 0.19
N GLY A 719 30.99 -18.09 0.17
CA GLY A 719 32.09 -17.66 -0.69
C GLY A 719 33.41 -18.32 -0.33
N LYS A 720 34.23 -18.62 -1.35
CA LYS A 720 35.48 -19.39 -1.21
C LYS A 720 36.57 -18.92 -2.19
N LEU A 721 37.81 -18.99 -1.73
CA LEU A 721 39.00 -19.13 -2.56
C LEU A 721 39.17 -20.62 -2.87
N LEU A 722 39.12 -20.98 -4.15
CA LEU A 722 39.21 -22.38 -4.59
C LEU A 722 40.63 -22.94 -4.43
N SER A 723 40.70 -24.23 -4.15
CA SER A 723 41.93 -25.03 -4.14
C SER A 723 42.71 -24.92 -5.46
N GLY A 724 44.01 -25.21 -5.42
CA GLY A 724 44.90 -25.04 -6.59
C GLY A 724 45.38 -23.60 -6.80
N THR A 725 45.22 -22.74 -5.79
CA THR A 725 45.74 -21.37 -5.80
C THR A 725 47.28 -21.33 -5.79
N PHE A 726 47.92 -22.26 -5.09
CA PHE A 726 49.39 -22.33 -4.98
C PHE A 726 49.94 -23.48 -5.82
N GLY A 727 51.07 -23.26 -6.49
CA GLY A 727 51.79 -24.30 -7.23
C GLY A 727 53.30 -24.14 -7.17
N VAL A 728 54.03 -25.20 -7.48
CA VAL A 728 55.49 -25.19 -7.63
C VAL A 728 55.85 -25.95 -8.90
N VAL A 729 56.62 -25.32 -9.76
CA VAL A 729 57.14 -25.92 -11.00
C VAL A 729 58.67 -25.89 -11.00
N GLU A 730 59.29 -26.87 -11.67
CA GLU A 730 60.74 -26.90 -11.84
C GLU A 730 61.22 -25.65 -12.60
N ALA A 731 62.35 -25.08 -12.17
CA ALA A 731 63.02 -24.08 -12.99
C ALA A 731 63.74 -24.80 -14.14
N GLU A 732 63.52 -24.32 -15.37
CA GLU A 732 64.13 -24.86 -16.59
C GLU A 732 65.67 -24.78 -16.60
#